data_AF-A0A812W3E1-F1
#
_entry.id   AF-A0A812W3E1-F1
#
_cell.length_a   1.000
_cell.length_b   1.000
_cell.length_c   1.000
_cell.angle_alpha   90.00
_cell.angle_beta   90.00
_cell.angle_gamma   90.00
#
_symmetry.space_group_name_H-M   'P 1'
#
loop_
_entity.id
_entity.type
_entity.pdbx_description
1 polymer ?
#
loop_
_entity_poly.entity_id
_entity_poly.type
_entity_poly.pdbx_seq_one_letter_code
_entity_poly.pdbx_strand_id
1 'polypeptide(L)'
;MVDCLTWQMLRCTEDLDDQLLFFVTAWPELNRDELENRLSQFRETLIQSNLQAYIIPTDDAHMSEVPPDCFARRRFLTGFSGSAGTALVTPTEAMLWTDGRYFIQAKMELGSSWKLMKSGIEGTPDLGDWLSQNLRQGDLVGIDPSVHAALPTLELQSKLRKAGIDLRCIEPNLVDQIWKSGRSWPSSPVRLHPQAVAGASASEKLKGVRQKMAEQGADVVLVTALDEVALLGLQAGRHFHFRFGYLFNIRGGDVRHTPVVLAFALVDMEGASIFVDDGKVTREVRKYLEDLQVEVNPYASFGQAVRKRVQSGQRVWMDTKRSNYSLFLASGQEGPAVTKRSPVAEMQACKNQAEIKGMVEAHRRDGAALCRAFAQLEAMLKRGEVVTEIDVDRVVTASRAAALGYLERSFDTIAGYGPNAAIIHYVAQAESAATVGTDSMLLLDSGAQYHDGTTDVTRTLKFGMPTSRERELFTRVLKAHIGLATATFPADVPCFVLDAYARRPLWEVAVDYRHGTGHGVGAALAVHEIPPYIGQRFENRDPLKAGMIVSNEPGLYLEGCLGIRIENLMLVVQKAVGKDGRSYLGLCPITLVPIQRNLVDASLLSNAELSYLNAYHARVADELFPILSELGDTEALQFLHRETAEIQRPDDVCWDDIHAREAARASPAHDQGLQPNPGDEKLRAYEIAGFRPFTLSSTCGTMWSCGALLPGCIQSRSREGMQQAMPVATISLNTRSVGTAIVIHAGNMITAEKHAAMEEAEGFHEDVTGVTFQVFVEVVVGSLLALWGGIGDFKPIRASDPKKPRWESLHARPDFHSYRTRAKFMRSLLTNIESPSAAFDGKFWDLFTTWDVTDIPDLSGKVAIVTGPTVNGIGFESAVEMSRKGAQVILAGRSEGKGQEALKELLRRVPDAKADFMKLDLSSLKQVKEFAMNFKAKRLPLQLEGRKASLGQPSWVLLEDLPAPAASKNCDDKLKHGAWNGKAAMSPLNHAAQN
;
A
#
# COMPACT_ATOMS: atom_id res chain seq x y z
N MET A 1 -6.06 28.44 -27.24
CA MET A 1 -5.72 27.01 -27.13
C MET A 1 -5.23 26.69 -25.73
N VAL A 2 -4.08 27.23 -25.28
CA VAL A 2 -3.76 27.26 -23.83
C VAL A 2 -4.89 27.99 -23.08
N ASP A 3 -5.26 29.18 -23.55
CA ASP A 3 -6.39 29.96 -23.00
C ASP A 3 -7.79 29.39 -23.34
N CYS A 4 -7.87 28.23 -24.01
CA CYS A 4 -9.14 27.50 -24.16
C CYS A 4 -9.35 26.51 -23.01
N LEU A 5 -8.26 25.87 -22.54
CA LEU A 5 -8.31 24.97 -21.39
C LEU A 5 -8.70 25.72 -20.11
N THR A 6 -8.25 26.97 -19.95
CA THR A 6 -8.64 27.84 -18.82
C THR A 6 -10.12 28.25 -18.83
N TRP A 7 -10.84 28.08 -19.95
CA TRP A 7 -12.21 28.59 -20.11
C TRP A 7 -13.30 27.50 -20.13
N GLN A 8 -12.94 26.22 -20.27
CA GLN A 8 -13.89 25.11 -20.12
C GLN A 8 -14.01 24.58 -18.68
N MET A 9 -13.08 24.92 -17.77
CA MET A 9 -13.18 24.54 -16.34
C MET A 9 -14.17 25.40 -15.51
N LEU A 10 -14.88 26.34 -16.13
CA LEU A 10 -15.73 27.33 -15.43
C LEU A 10 -17.19 27.34 -15.90
N ARG A 11 -17.70 26.23 -16.46
CA ARG A 11 -19.07 26.19 -17.01
C ARG A 11 -19.91 24.92 -16.74
N CYS A 12 -19.53 24.14 -15.72
CA CYS A 12 -20.32 23.02 -15.21
C CYS A 12 -20.60 23.16 -13.70
N THR A 13 -20.81 24.40 -13.23
CA THR A 13 -21.08 24.75 -11.82
C THR A 13 -22.30 25.69 -11.69
N GLU A 14 -23.19 25.69 -12.68
CA GLU A 14 -24.46 26.43 -12.71
C GLU A 14 -25.62 25.42 -12.84
N ASP A 15 -25.84 24.60 -11.79
CA ASP A 15 -27.11 23.94 -11.41
C ASP A 15 -26.91 22.96 -10.22
N LEU A 16 -26.27 23.43 -9.14
CA LEU A 16 -26.22 22.75 -7.84
C LEU A 16 -26.39 23.77 -6.72
N ASP A 17 -27.64 24.00 -6.29
CA ASP A 17 -27.95 24.79 -5.10
C ASP A 17 -27.46 24.09 -3.82
N ASP A 18 -26.70 24.83 -3.02
CA ASP A 18 -26.29 24.59 -1.63
C ASP A 18 -25.64 23.24 -1.22
N GLN A 19 -24.53 23.39 -0.48
CA GLN A 19 -23.79 22.35 0.27
C GLN A 19 -22.93 21.34 -0.53
N LEU A 20 -21.74 21.77 -1.00
CA LEU A 20 -20.54 20.91 -1.06
C LEU A 20 -19.23 21.73 -1.10
N LEU A 21 -18.80 22.22 0.06
CA LEU A 21 -17.52 22.95 0.22
C LEU A 21 -16.33 21.98 0.32
N PHE A 22 -15.82 21.55 -0.83
CA PHE A 22 -14.56 20.78 -0.91
C PHE A 22 -13.34 21.65 -0.55
N PHE A 23 -12.98 21.67 0.74
CA PHE A 23 -11.66 22.15 1.18
C PHE A 23 -10.56 21.13 0.83
N VAL A 24 -10.26 21.00 -0.47
CA VAL A 24 -9.00 20.39 -0.91
C VAL A 24 -7.88 21.40 -0.63
N THR A 25 -7.43 21.43 0.63
CA THR A 25 -6.13 22.02 0.98
C THR A 25 -5.01 21.10 0.50
N ALA A 26 -4.87 21.02 -0.82
CA ALA A 26 -3.63 20.60 -1.43
C ALA A 26 -2.55 21.59 -0.97
N TRP A 27 -1.74 21.17 -0.01
CA TRP A 27 -0.49 21.85 0.29
C TRP A 27 0.31 21.87 -1.02
N PRO A 28 0.73 23.04 -1.53
CA PRO A 28 1.43 23.12 -2.81
C PRO A 28 2.68 22.24 -2.76
N GLU A 29 3.00 21.57 -3.87
CA GLU A 29 4.21 20.75 -3.97
C GLU A 29 5.42 21.53 -3.46
N LEU A 30 5.94 21.13 -2.30
CA LEU A 30 7.02 21.85 -1.65
C LEU A 30 8.29 21.62 -2.46
N ASN A 31 8.65 22.62 -3.27
CA ASN A 31 9.88 22.60 -4.04
C ASN A 31 11.06 22.23 -3.12
N ARG A 32 11.94 21.35 -3.58
CA ARG A 32 13.08 20.84 -2.80
C ARG A 32 13.94 21.99 -2.27
N ASP A 33 14.12 23.05 -3.05
CA ASP A 33 14.83 24.26 -2.62
C ASP A 33 14.23 24.90 -1.35
N GLU A 34 12.91 24.82 -1.17
CA GLU A 34 12.24 25.33 0.02
C GLU A 34 12.47 24.42 1.24
N LEU A 35 12.44 23.09 1.05
CA LEU A 35 12.76 22.13 2.12
C LEU A 35 14.21 22.27 2.59
N GLU A 36 15.17 22.47 1.66
CA GLU A 36 16.57 22.72 2.00
C GLU A 36 16.76 24.07 2.71
N ASN A 37 16.01 25.11 2.31
CA ASN A 37 16.00 26.41 3.00
C ASN A 37 15.44 26.31 4.42
N ARG A 38 14.32 25.60 4.62
CA ARG A 38 13.74 25.33 5.96
C ARG A 38 14.72 24.56 6.85
N LEU A 39 15.39 23.53 6.34
CA LEU A 39 16.42 22.79 7.07
C LEU A 39 17.64 23.67 7.42
N SER A 40 18.05 24.55 6.51
CA SER A 40 19.17 25.47 6.73
C SER A 40 18.85 26.46 7.86
N GLN A 41 17.68 27.10 7.82
CA GLN A 41 17.20 27.97 8.90
C GLN A 41 17.07 27.22 10.23
N PHE A 42 16.60 25.97 10.20
CA PHE A 42 16.51 25.15 11.42
C PHE A 42 17.88 24.85 12.05
N ARG A 43 18.92 24.62 11.22
CA ARG A 43 20.30 24.45 11.71
C ARG A 43 20.85 25.71 12.35
N GLU A 44 20.52 26.90 11.83
CA GLU A 44 20.87 28.16 12.49
C GLU A 44 20.23 28.27 13.88
N THR A 45 18.92 27.99 14.01
CA THR A 45 18.21 27.94 15.30
C THR A 45 18.81 26.89 16.26
N LEU A 46 19.21 25.72 15.75
CA LEU A 46 19.84 24.65 16.52
C LEU A 46 21.20 25.09 17.10
N ILE A 47 22.03 25.72 16.27
CA ILE A 47 23.37 26.23 16.66
C ILE A 47 23.22 27.38 17.66
N GLN A 48 22.28 28.30 17.44
CA GLN A 48 21.95 29.39 18.38
C GLN A 48 21.45 28.86 19.74
N SER A 49 20.82 27.69 19.76
CA SER A 49 20.37 26.99 20.98
C SER A 49 21.49 26.20 21.68
N ASN A 50 22.72 26.17 21.12
CA ASN A 50 23.86 25.38 21.60
C ASN A 50 23.54 23.86 21.74
N LEU A 51 22.82 23.29 20.77
CA LEU A 51 22.47 21.88 20.73
C LEU A 51 23.23 21.12 19.64
N GLN A 52 23.61 19.87 19.92
CA GLN A 52 24.29 19.00 18.95
C GLN A 52 23.31 18.12 18.18
N ALA A 53 22.10 17.89 18.72
CA ALA A 53 20.98 17.34 17.97
C ALA A 53 19.62 17.85 18.50
N TYR A 54 18.57 17.78 17.69
CA TYR A 54 17.18 17.98 18.11
C TYR A 54 16.26 16.95 17.45
N ILE A 55 15.30 16.44 18.22
CA ILE A 55 14.36 15.38 17.80
C ILE A 55 12.99 16.01 17.48
N ILE A 56 12.45 15.69 16.31
CA ILE A 56 11.12 16.10 15.85
C ILE A 56 10.29 14.83 15.59
N PRO A 57 9.41 14.43 16.53
CA PRO A 57 8.51 13.29 16.36
C PRO A 57 7.34 13.65 15.42
N THR A 58 6.44 12.70 15.17
CA THR A 58 5.17 12.99 14.47
C THR A 58 4.11 13.51 15.44
N ASP A 59 4.16 13.03 16.67
CA ASP A 59 3.18 13.17 17.73
C ASP A 59 2.83 14.64 18.05
N ASP A 60 1.59 14.86 18.52
CA ASP A 60 1.10 16.14 19.05
C ASP A 60 1.14 16.16 20.60
N ALA A 61 0.39 17.06 21.23
CA ALA A 61 0.31 17.12 22.69
C ALA A 61 -0.42 15.92 23.35
N HIS A 62 -1.08 15.08 22.56
CA HIS A 62 -2.00 14.02 22.96
C HIS A 62 -1.57 12.61 22.54
N MET A 63 -0.43 12.50 21.85
CA MET A 63 0.04 11.27 21.20
C MET A 63 -0.96 10.75 20.14
N SER A 64 -1.56 11.68 19.37
CA SER A 64 -2.39 11.36 18.20
C SER A 64 -1.53 10.75 17.07
N GLU A 65 -2.00 9.67 16.44
CA GLU A 65 -1.30 9.09 15.27
C GLU A 65 -1.32 10.03 14.07
N VAL A 66 -2.47 10.63 13.78
CA VAL A 66 -2.63 11.68 12.76
C VAL A 66 -2.85 12.99 13.51
N PRO A 67 -1.79 13.80 13.71
CA PRO A 67 -1.92 15.09 14.40
C PRO A 67 -2.60 16.12 13.50
N PRO A 68 -3.27 17.15 14.05
CA PRO A 68 -3.72 18.31 13.28
C PRO A 68 -2.57 19.03 12.57
N ASP A 69 -2.85 19.68 11.43
CA ASP A 69 -1.84 20.37 10.60
C ASP A 69 -0.98 21.37 11.39
N CYS A 70 -1.49 22.03 12.44
CA CYS A 70 -0.70 22.95 13.28
C CYS A 70 0.43 22.27 14.10
N PHE A 71 0.39 20.95 14.25
CA PHE A 71 1.41 20.12 14.91
C PHE A 71 2.31 19.37 13.92
N ALA A 72 2.07 19.44 12.60
CA ALA A 72 2.76 18.66 11.55
C ALA A 72 4.22 19.11 11.26
N ARG A 73 4.97 19.46 12.31
CA ARG A 73 6.34 20.02 12.31
C ARG A 73 7.33 19.15 11.53
N ARG A 74 7.24 17.83 11.69
CA ARG A 74 8.04 16.85 10.94
C ARG A 74 7.78 16.95 9.44
N ARG A 75 6.52 17.02 9.00
CA ARG A 75 6.16 17.19 7.57
C ARG A 75 6.63 18.54 7.05
N PHE A 76 6.40 19.63 7.80
CA PHE A 76 6.87 20.97 7.45
C PHE A 76 8.38 21.03 7.19
N LEU A 77 9.18 20.35 8.02
CA LEU A 77 10.64 20.41 7.96
C LEU A 77 11.28 19.39 6.99
N THR A 78 10.63 18.24 6.75
CA THR A 78 11.22 17.12 5.97
C THR A 78 10.61 16.91 4.58
N GLY A 79 9.39 17.41 4.34
CA GLY A 79 8.54 17.03 3.20
C GLY A 79 7.70 15.77 3.45
N PHE A 80 8.25 14.77 4.15
CA PHE A 80 7.63 13.46 4.36
C PHE A 80 6.29 13.54 5.11
N SER A 81 5.26 12.89 4.58
CA SER A 81 3.86 13.07 4.98
C SER A 81 3.19 11.88 5.70
N GLY A 82 3.72 10.65 5.61
CA GLY A 82 3.15 9.45 6.24
C GLY A 82 2.96 9.52 7.77
N SER A 83 2.05 8.74 8.38
CA SER A 83 1.63 8.88 9.79
C SER A 83 2.70 8.50 10.83
N ALA A 84 3.77 7.80 10.45
CA ALA A 84 4.81 7.38 11.40
C ALA A 84 6.21 7.86 10.98
N GLY A 85 6.90 8.54 11.88
CA GLY A 85 8.33 8.79 11.75
C GLY A 85 8.91 9.78 12.77
N THR A 86 10.22 9.71 12.95
CA THR A 86 10.96 10.60 13.85
C THR A 86 12.14 11.21 13.10
N ALA A 87 12.14 12.53 12.97
CA ALA A 87 13.24 13.28 12.38
C ALA A 87 14.27 13.66 13.44
N LEU A 88 15.54 13.65 13.05
CA LEU A 88 16.68 14.10 13.85
C LEU A 88 17.51 15.05 12.99
N VAL A 89 17.80 16.25 13.51
CA VAL A 89 18.71 17.20 12.86
C VAL A 89 19.89 17.48 13.77
N THR A 90 21.09 17.47 13.19
CA THR A 90 22.33 17.95 13.81
C THR A 90 22.82 19.18 13.02
N PRO A 91 23.84 19.92 13.51
CA PRO A 91 24.44 21.02 12.75
C PRO A 91 24.94 20.63 11.35
N THR A 92 25.18 19.35 11.07
CA THR A 92 25.75 18.85 9.80
C THR A 92 24.89 17.82 9.05
N GLU A 93 24.05 17.04 9.74
CA GLU A 93 23.26 15.94 9.17
C GLU A 93 21.76 16.11 9.43
N ALA A 94 20.93 15.38 8.69
CA ALA A 94 19.48 15.32 8.87
C ALA A 94 19.01 13.90 8.52
N MET A 95 18.22 13.28 9.40
CA MET A 95 17.80 11.88 9.30
C MET A 95 16.33 11.72 9.64
N LEU A 96 15.65 10.79 8.97
CA LEU A 96 14.27 10.39 9.30
C LEU A 96 14.23 8.88 9.55
N TRP A 97 13.87 8.47 10.76
CA TRP A 97 13.44 7.10 11.05
C TRP A 97 11.96 6.93 10.70
N THR A 98 11.62 5.85 9.99
CA THR A 98 10.23 5.41 9.77
C THR A 98 10.18 3.89 9.55
N ASP A 99 8.99 3.30 9.55
CA ASP A 99 8.76 1.87 9.46
C ASP A 99 8.51 1.36 8.02
N GLY A 100 8.36 0.03 7.89
CA GLY A 100 8.27 -0.68 6.61
C GLY A 100 7.11 -0.27 5.69
N ARG A 101 6.06 0.37 6.22
CA ARG A 101 4.96 0.94 5.43
C ARG A 101 5.41 2.11 4.55
N TYR A 102 6.46 2.81 4.97
CA TYR A 102 6.82 4.14 4.48
C TYR A 102 8.16 4.24 3.75
N PHE A 103 8.92 3.14 3.61
CA PHE A 103 10.25 3.17 2.97
C PHE A 103 10.26 3.68 1.52
N ILE A 104 9.18 3.45 0.76
CA ILE A 104 9.06 3.92 -0.63
C ILE A 104 8.66 5.40 -0.64
N GLN A 105 7.60 5.75 0.09
CA GLN A 105 7.11 7.13 0.21
C GLN A 105 8.19 8.09 0.71
N ALA A 106 8.89 7.76 1.80
CA ALA A 106 9.96 8.60 2.34
C ALA A 106 11.13 8.78 1.36
N LYS A 107 11.42 7.81 0.49
CA LYS A 107 12.43 7.94 -0.59
C LYS A 107 11.99 8.91 -1.69
N MET A 108 10.69 9.15 -1.85
CA MET A 108 10.13 10.07 -2.85
C MET A 108 9.97 11.50 -2.30
N GLU A 109 9.43 11.63 -1.08
CA GLU A 109 9.03 12.90 -0.46
C GLU A 109 10.15 13.66 0.25
N LEU A 110 11.20 12.98 0.73
CA LEU A 110 12.25 13.63 1.52
C LEU A 110 13.07 14.65 0.70
N GLY A 111 13.41 15.77 1.35
CA GLY A 111 14.43 16.71 0.84
C GLY A 111 15.79 16.03 0.65
N SER A 112 16.59 16.54 -0.29
CA SER A 112 17.86 15.92 -0.71
C SER A 112 18.93 15.79 0.39
N SER A 113 18.93 16.66 1.40
CA SER A 113 19.82 16.55 2.57
C SER A 113 19.40 15.49 3.60
N TRP A 114 18.25 14.83 3.44
CA TRP A 114 17.71 13.89 4.43
C TRP A 114 18.09 12.44 4.17
N LYS A 115 18.65 11.79 5.19
CA LYS A 115 18.98 10.37 5.19
C LYS A 115 17.81 9.54 5.76
N LEU A 116 17.21 8.70 4.92
CA LEU A 116 16.21 7.72 5.34
C LEU A 116 16.86 6.61 6.19
N MET A 117 16.42 6.47 7.43
CA MET A 117 16.78 5.41 8.36
C MET A 117 15.61 4.41 8.44
N LYS A 118 15.87 3.15 8.06
CA LYS A 118 14.82 2.13 7.89
C LYS A 118 14.64 1.30 9.17
N SER A 119 13.74 1.72 10.05
CA SER A 119 13.49 1.05 11.33
C SER A 119 13.11 -0.43 11.13
N GLY A 120 13.70 -1.32 11.93
CA GLY A 120 13.50 -2.77 11.83
C GLY A 120 14.26 -3.47 10.69
N ILE A 121 15.10 -2.76 9.93
CA ILE A 121 16.02 -3.37 8.95
C ILE A 121 17.41 -3.53 9.57
N GLU A 122 17.96 -4.74 9.47
CA GLU A 122 19.30 -5.08 9.96
C GLU A 122 20.37 -4.07 9.48
N GLY A 123 21.26 -3.68 10.38
CA GLY A 123 22.28 -2.66 10.13
C GLY A 123 21.80 -1.21 10.26
N THR A 124 20.49 -0.95 10.39
CA THR A 124 19.99 0.39 10.79
C THR A 124 20.02 0.51 12.32
N PRO A 125 20.77 1.45 12.92
CA PRO A 125 20.72 1.69 14.35
C PRO A 125 19.43 2.43 14.72
N ASP A 126 18.85 2.11 15.90
CA ASP A 126 17.79 2.93 16.48
C ASP A 126 18.31 4.32 16.86
N LEU A 127 17.42 5.31 16.88
CA LEU A 127 17.76 6.72 17.14
C LEU A 127 18.61 6.91 18.41
N GLY A 128 18.30 6.18 19.49
CA GLY A 128 19.07 6.23 20.73
C GLY A 128 20.46 5.60 20.65
N ASP A 129 20.68 4.60 19.80
CA ASP A 129 22.01 4.05 19.53
C ASP A 129 22.81 4.97 18.61
N TRP A 130 22.16 5.51 17.57
CA TRP A 130 22.80 6.46 16.67
C TRP A 130 23.34 7.68 17.44
N LEU A 131 22.53 8.27 18.32
CA LEU A 131 22.96 9.38 19.19
C LEU A 131 24.13 8.97 20.08
N SER A 132 24.05 7.80 20.74
CA SER A 132 25.10 7.29 21.63
C SER A 132 26.41 6.91 20.92
N GLN A 133 26.39 6.74 19.59
CA GLN A 133 27.55 6.40 18.77
C GLN A 133 28.20 7.60 18.06
N ASN A 134 27.43 8.66 17.81
CA ASN A 134 27.88 9.80 16.98
C ASN A 134 28.07 11.11 17.77
N LEU A 135 27.46 11.26 18.94
CA LEU A 135 27.69 12.38 19.85
C LEU A 135 28.73 12.07 20.92
N ARG A 136 29.23 13.11 21.58
CA ARG A 136 30.30 13.07 22.59
C ARG A 136 29.74 13.22 24.01
N GLN A 137 30.54 12.81 24.99
CA GLN A 137 30.26 13.11 26.39
C GLN A 137 30.21 14.64 26.61
N GLY A 138 29.11 15.13 27.17
CA GLY A 138 28.82 16.55 27.38
C GLY A 138 27.96 17.20 26.28
N ASP A 139 27.69 16.52 25.16
CA ASP A 139 26.81 17.02 24.11
C ASP A 139 25.34 17.04 24.58
N LEU A 140 24.57 17.99 24.03
CA LEU A 140 23.17 18.25 24.37
C LEU A 140 22.23 17.85 23.22
N VAL A 141 21.21 17.05 23.55
CA VAL A 141 20.12 16.65 22.64
C VAL A 141 18.83 17.34 23.08
N GLY A 142 18.24 18.16 22.21
CA GLY A 142 17.00 18.87 22.49
C GLY A 142 15.73 18.09 22.12
N ILE A 143 14.70 18.22 22.97
CA ILE A 143 13.32 17.78 22.71
C ILE A 143 12.33 18.88 23.12
N ASP A 144 11.20 18.96 22.43
CA ASP A 144 9.98 19.59 22.97
C ASP A 144 9.26 18.55 23.84
N PRO A 145 9.21 18.72 25.18
CA PRO A 145 8.62 17.73 26.08
C PRO A 145 7.10 17.64 25.97
N SER A 146 6.43 18.61 25.34
CA SER A 146 4.97 18.59 25.15
C SER A 146 4.54 17.59 24.08
N VAL A 147 5.43 17.18 23.17
CA VAL A 147 5.13 16.28 22.02
C VAL A 147 5.96 14.99 22.00
N HIS A 148 6.50 14.57 23.15
CA HIS A 148 7.15 13.25 23.28
C HIS A 148 6.49 12.45 24.40
N ALA A 149 6.17 11.17 24.16
CA ALA A 149 5.61 10.28 25.18
C ALA A 149 6.55 10.12 26.38
N ALA A 150 6.02 10.10 27.60
CA ALA A 150 6.83 10.16 28.81
C ALA A 150 7.76 8.95 28.99
N LEU A 151 7.29 7.72 28.80
CA LEU A 151 8.09 6.51 29.00
C LEU A 151 9.24 6.37 27.99
N PRO A 152 9.02 6.46 26.65
CA PRO A 152 10.11 6.46 25.68
C PRO A 152 11.14 7.58 25.92
N THR A 153 10.70 8.74 26.42
CA THR A 153 11.60 9.85 26.78
C THR A 153 12.50 9.49 27.96
N LEU A 154 11.97 8.83 29.00
CA LEU A 154 12.75 8.35 30.15
C LEU A 154 13.73 7.24 29.75
N GLU A 155 13.32 6.34 28.87
CA GLU A 155 14.16 5.26 28.33
C GLU A 155 15.32 5.83 27.48
N LEU A 156 15.03 6.78 26.59
CA LEU A 156 16.04 7.52 25.82
C LEU A 156 16.98 8.31 26.75
N GLN A 157 16.46 9.04 27.74
CA GLN A 157 17.26 9.77 28.73
C GLN A 157 18.20 8.83 29.51
N SER A 158 17.73 7.65 29.89
CA SER A 158 18.54 6.61 30.55
C SER A 158 19.63 6.04 29.63
N LYS A 159 19.36 5.91 28.33
CA LYS A 159 20.32 5.47 27.31
C LYS A 159 21.41 6.52 27.06
N LEU A 160 21.01 7.76 26.81
CA LEU A 160 21.95 8.88 26.55
C LEU A 160 22.85 9.19 27.75
N ARG A 161 22.30 9.20 28.99
CA ARG A 161 23.11 9.41 30.20
C ARG A 161 24.23 8.38 30.37
N LYS A 162 24.04 7.12 29.92
CA LYS A 162 25.09 6.08 29.96
C LYS A 162 26.23 6.36 28.97
N ALA A 163 25.97 7.09 27.90
CA ALA A 163 26.97 7.62 26.98
C ALA A 163 27.51 9.00 27.40
N GLY A 164 27.05 9.55 28.53
CA GLY A 164 27.42 10.90 29.00
C GLY A 164 26.80 12.04 28.18
N ILE A 165 25.72 11.77 27.45
CA ILE A 165 24.97 12.74 26.63
C ILE A 165 23.73 13.21 27.39
N ASP A 166 23.41 14.49 27.30
CA ASP A 166 22.39 15.14 28.12
C ASP A 166 21.12 15.45 27.31
N LEU A 167 19.99 14.85 27.68
CA LEU A 167 18.69 15.12 27.06
C LEU A 167 18.05 16.36 27.70
N ARG A 168 17.79 17.41 26.91
CA ARG A 168 17.32 18.73 27.36
C ARG A 168 15.92 19.04 26.82
N CYS A 169 15.05 19.49 27.70
CA CYS A 169 13.72 19.99 27.35
C CYS A 169 13.84 21.44 26.87
N ILE A 170 13.22 21.74 25.73
CA ILE A 170 13.29 23.02 25.03
C ILE A 170 11.86 23.49 24.73
N GLU A 171 11.45 24.59 25.35
CA GLU A 171 10.15 25.23 25.16
C GLU A 171 10.36 26.73 24.87
N PRO A 172 9.71 27.34 23.86
CA PRO A 172 8.84 26.71 22.86
C PRO A 172 9.62 25.84 21.85
N ASN A 173 8.90 25.03 21.08
CA ASN A 173 9.47 24.15 20.05
C ASN A 173 10.32 24.94 19.03
N LEU A 174 11.49 24.43 18.67
CA LEU A 174 12.39 25.15 17.76
C LEU A 174 11.85 25.24 16.33
N VAL A 175 11.03 24.29 15.87
CA VAL A 175 10.45 24.32 14.51
C VAL A 175 9.47 25.49 14.39
N ASP A 176 8.78 25.84 15.48
CA ASP A 176 7.80 26.92 15.52
C ASP A 176 8.45 28.32 15.32
N GLN A 177 9.76 28.45 15.55
CA GLN A 177 10.50 29.71 15.36
C GLN A 177 10.74 30.04 13.87
N ILE A 178 10.85 29.00 13.03
CA ILE A 178 10.98 29.14 11.57
C ILE A 178 9.63 29.00 10.85
N TRP A 179 8.67 28.27 11.43
CA TRP A 179 7.32 28.08 10.89
C TRP A 179 6.39 29.27 11.19
N LYS A 180 6.75 30.43 10.63
CA LYS A 180 6.18 31.76 10.94
C LYS A 180 4.74 32.00 10.44
N SER A 181 4.20 31.14 9.58
CA SER A 181 2.85 31.25 9.01
C SER A 181 2.26 29.88 8.63
N GLY A 182 0.94 29.80 8.47
CA GLY A 182 0.24 28.56 8.09
C GLY A 182 -0.15 27.64 9.25
N ARG A 183 0.13 28.01 10.51
CA ARG A 183 -0.25 27.25 11.71
C ARG A 183 -1.58 27.70 12.29
N SER A 184 -2.68 27.38 11.62
CA SER A 184 -4.03 27.61 12.13
C SER A 184 -4.39 26.54 13.18
N TRP A 185 -4.74 26.95 14.41
CA TRP A 185 -5.31 26.03 15.38
C TRP A 185 -6.71 25.58 14.92
N PRO A 186 -7.07 24.28 15.05
CA PRO A 186 -8.43 23.83 14.84
C PRO A 186 -9.40 24.59 15.74
N SER A 187 -10.50 25.07 15.17
CA SER A 187 -11.56 25.85 15.82
C SER A 187 -12.94 25.21 15.67
N SER A 188 -12.99 23.94 15.26
CA SER A 188 -14.22 23.23 14.93
C SER A 188 -15.18 23.26 16.11
N PRO A 189 -16.46 23.63 15.89
CA PRO A 189 -17.46 23.41 16.90
C PRO A 189 -17.62 21.92 17.09
N VAL A 190 -17.92 21.61 18.31
CA VAL A 190 -17.93 20.26 18.83
C VAL A 190 -19.46 19.87 18.83
N ARG A 191 -19.99 18.66 19.15
CA ARG A 191 -21.48 18.42 19.24
C ARG A 191 -21.90 17.08 19.93
N LEU A 192 -23.17 16.74 20.23
CA LEU A 192 -23.58 15.71 21.26
C LEU A 192 -23.63 14.24 20.82
N HIS A 193 -23.30 13.27 21.68
CA HIS A 193 -23.61 11.86 21.47
C HIS A 193 -25.01 11.52 22.00
N PRO A 194 -25.95 11.08 21.15
CA PRO A 194 -27.19 10.48 21.64
C PRO A 194 -26.88 9.22 22.44
N GLN A 195 -27.33 9.15 23.69
CA GLN A 195 -27.13 7.97 24.56
C GLN A 195 -27.69 6.68 23.94
N ALA A 196 -28.70 6.79 23.06
CA ALA A 196 -29.25 5.68 22.27
C ALA A 196 -28.22 4.95 21.38
N VAL A 197 -27.14 5.63 21.00
CA VAL A 197 -26.01 5.06 20.26
C VAL A 197 -24.83 4.76 21.22
N ALA A 198 -24.66 5.56 22.29
CA ALA A 198 -23.57 5.39 23.26
C ALA A 198 -23.74 4.17 24.16
N GLY A 199 -24.99 3.74 24.37
CA GLY A 199 -25.38 2.62 25.25
C GLY A 199 -25.25 2.89 26.75
N ALA A 200 -24.29 3.70 27.18
CA ALA A 200 -24.11 4.16 28.57
C ALA A 200 -24.05 5.69 28.62
N SER A 201 -24.38 6.30 29.77
CA SER A 201 -24.24 7.73 30.02
C SER A 201 -22.83 8.13 30.45
N ALA A 202 -22.50 9.42 30.34
CA ALA A 202 -21.27 10.00 30.87
C ALA A 202 -21.10 9.77 32.38
N SER A 203 -22.20 9.82 33.15
CA SER A 203 -22.20 9.58 34.59
C SER A 203 -21.81 8.13 34.92
N GLU A 204 -22.32 7.16 34.16
CA GLU A 204 -21.95 5.74 34.30
C GLU A 204 -20.48 5.49 33.90
N LYS A 205 -19.99 6.16 32.85
CA LYS A 205 -18.59 6.08 32.43
C LYS A 205 -17.65 6.68 33.49
N LEU A 206 -17.95 7.87 34.03
CA LEU A 206 -17.21 8.49 35.13
C LEU A 206 -17.23 7.63 36.40
N LYS A 207 -18.35 7.00 36.73
CA LYS A 207 -18.46 6.03 37.84
C LYS A 207 -17.54 4.82 37.63
N GLY A 208 -17.46 4.29 36.41
CA GLY A 208 -16.53 3.21 36.05
C GLY A 208 -15.07 3.60 36.22
N VAL A 209 -14.70 4.80 35.76
CA VAL A 209 -13.35 5.38 35.96
C VAL A 209 -13.02 5.53 37.45
N ARG A 210 -13.94 6.09 38.26
CA ARG A 210 -13.74 6.24 39.72
C ARG A 210 -13.62 4.90 40.45
N GLN A 211 -14.35 3.87 40.03
CA GLN A 211 -14.15 2.52 40.55
C GLN A 211 -12.72 2.03 40.27
N LYS A 212 -12.23 2.20 39.03
CA LYS A 212 -10.85 1.82 38.67
C LYS A 212 -9.81 2.63 39.45
N MET A 213 -10.05 3.92 39.67
CA MET A 213 -9.18 4.77 40.50
C MET A 213 -9.08 4.24 41.94
N ALA A 214 -10.21 3.90 42.56
CA ALA A 214 -10.23 3.28 43.89
C ALA A 214 -9.50 1.92 43.92
N GLU A 215 -9.66 1.07 42.90
CA GLU A 215 -8.92 -0.20 42.76
C GLU A 215 -7.39 0.00 42.65
N GLN A 216 -6.91 1.14 42.17
CA GLN A 216 -5.47 1.48 42.08
C GLN A 216 -4.97 2.38 43.23
N GLY A 217 -5.87 2.91 44.07
CA GLY A 217 -5.55 3.94 45.06
C GLY A 217 -5.12 5.28 44.44
N ALA A 218 -5.69 5.66 43.31
CA ALA A 218 -5.47 6.97 42.69
C ALA A 218 -6.58 7.95 43.11
N ASP A 219 -6.22 9.21 43.40
CA ASP A 219 -7.17 10.27 43.79
C ASP A 219 -7.65 11.08 42.57
N VAL A 220 -6.85 11.09 41.50
CA VAL A 220 -7.14 11.77 40.23
C VAL A 220 -6.48 11.02 39.08
N VAL A 221 -7.13 10.94 37.92
CA VAL A 221 -6.57 10.39 36.68
C VAL A 221 -6.49 11.44 35.58
N LEU A 222 -5.37 11.42 34.86
CA LEU A 222 -5.13 12.19 33.64
C LEU A 222 -5.75 11.45 32.44
N VAL A 223 -6.61 12.13 31.69
CA VAL A 223 -7.11 11.63 30.40
C VAL A 223 -6.55 12.53 29.31
N THR A 224 -5.62 11.99 28.51
CA THR A 224 -4.82 12.80 27.57
C THR A 224 -5.02 12.48 26.10
N ALA A 225 -5.49 11.28 25.77
CA ALA A 225 -5.73 10.87 24.39
C ALA A 225 -7.08 11.38 23.89
N LEU A 226 -7.13 11.85 22.65
CA LEU A 226 -8.30 12.56 22.11
C LEU A 226 -9.55 11.68 21.94
N ASP A 227 -9.33 10.42 21.61
CA ASP A 227 -10.35 9.36 21.53
C ASP A 227 -11.10 9.18 22.86
N GLU A 228 -10.37 9.28 23.98
CA GLU A 228 -10.90 9.10 25.32
C GLU A 228 -11.75 10.31 25.79
N VAL A 229 -11.49 11.55 25.31
CA VAL A 229 -11.96 12.81 25.96
C VAL A 229 -13.22 13.50 25.37
N ALA A 230 -13.43 13.53 24.04
CA ALA A 230 -14.14 14.61 23.29
C ALA A 230 -15.59 15.10 23.72
N LEU A 231 -16.04 16.28 23.20
CA LEU A 231 -17.06 17.23 23.80
C LEU A 231 -18.35 17.64 22.95
N LEU A 232 -19.28 18.49 23.50
CA LEU A 232 -20.38 19.40 22.96
C LEU A 232 -21.83 18.93 22.55
N GLY A 233 -22.74 19.84 22.13
CA GLY A 233 -24.10 19.64 21.53
C GLY A 233 -24.84 20.97 21.19
N LEU A 234 -25.81 21.05 20.27
CA LEU A 234 -26.14 20.15 19.15
C LEU A 234 -26.67 20.82 17.84
N GLN A 235 -27.87 21.45 17.76
CA GLN A 235 -28.54 21.70 16.45
C GLN A 235 -29.32 23.03 16.23
N ALA A 236 -29.25 23.57 15.00
CA ALA A 236 -30.36 24.22 14.29
C ALA A 236 -30.26 23.97 12.77
N GLY A 237 -31.37 23.70 12.08
CA GLY A 237 -31.41 23.42 10.63
C GLY A 237 -31.63 21.94 10.26
N ARG A 238 -32.04 21.68 9.01
CA ARG A 238 -32.17 20.32 8.43
C ARG A 238 -30.80 19.81 7.94
N HIS A 239 -30.70 18.51 7.64
CA HIS A 239 -29.48 17.75 7.30
C HIS A 239 -28.61 17.36 8.53
N PHE A 240 -28.37 16.06 8.72
CA PHE A 240 -27.82 15.45 9.95
C PHE A 240 -26.28 15.27 9.89
N HIS A 241 -25.51 15.65 10.93
CA HIS A 241 -24.03 15.61 10.95
C HIS A 241 -23.41 15.41 12.36
N PHE A 242 -22.34 14.59 12.55
CA PHE A 242 -21.83 14.08 13.87
C PHE A 242 -20.36 13.51 13.88
N ARG A 243 -19.33 13.86 14.73
CA ARG A 243 -18.09 13.00 14.98
C ARG A 243 -17.55 12.78 16.49
N PHE A 244 -17.58 11.61 17.23
CA PHE A 244 -17.24 11.37 18.72
C PHE A 244 -16.17 10.29 19.01
N GLY A 245 -15.59 10.12 20.23
CA GLY A 245 -15.68 10.77 21.55
C GLY A 245 -16.31 9.98 22.73
N TYR A 246 -15.48 9.39 23.60
CA TYR A 246 -15.92 8.36 24.56
C TYR A 246 -16.37 8.82 25.96
N LEU A 247 -15.48 9.34 26.83
CA LEU A 247 -15.71 9.40 28.30
C LEU A 247 -16.98 10.17 28.68
N PHE A 248 -17.08 11.40 28.19
CA PHE A 248 -18.20 12.27 28.49
C PHE A 248 -19.38 12.10 27.50
N ASN A 249 -19.29 11.14 26.55
CA ASN A 249 -20.25 10.89 25.43
C ASN A 249 -20.36 12.00 24.37
N ILE A 250 -19.31 12.36 23.58
CA ILE A 250 -19.42 13.64 22.84
C ILE A 250 -18.51 13.91 21.60
N ARG A 251 -19.06 14.61 20.58
CA ARG A 251 -18.97 14.40 19.09
C ARG A 251 -18.49 15.65 18.27
N GLY A 252 -17.18 16.05 18.32
CA GLY A 252 -16.48 17.14 17.55
C GLY A 252 -15.60 16.82 16.29
N GLY A 253 -14.61 17.66 15.94
CA GLY A 253 -13.92 17.57 14.62
C GLY A 253 -12.64 18.42 14.45
N ASP A 254 -11.71 18.37 15.41
CA ASP A 254 -10.42 19.10 15.35
C ASP A 254 -9.30 18.35 14.59
N VAL A 255 -9.46 17.04 14.41
CA VAL A 255 -8.55 16.19 13.64
C VAL A 255 -9.29 15.74 12.37
N ARG A 256 -8.62 15.76 11.21
CA ARG A 256 -9.20 15.22 9.97
C ARG A 256 -9.40 13.72 10.15
N HIS A 257 -10.53 13.18 9.68
CA HIS A 257 -10.94 11.78 9.76
C HIS A 257 -11.21 11.25 11.17
N THR A 258 -10.31 11.49 12.13
CA THR A 258 -10.46 11.08 13.54
C THR A 258 -11.41 12.03 14.28
N PRO A 259 -12.52 11.54 14.82
CA PRO A 259 -13.70 12.36 15.14
C PRO A 259 -13.67 12.95 16.56
N VAL A 260 -12.67 13.80 16.83
CA VAL A 260 -12.27 14.19 18.19
C VAL A 260 -12.02 15.70 18.37
N VAL A 261 -11.62 16.10 19.58
CA VAL A 261 -11.50 17.49 20.04
C VAL A 261 -10.19 17.65 20.78
N LEU A 262 -9.41 18.69 20.48
CA LEU A 262 -8.19 19.05 21.22
C LEU A 262 -8.57 19.47 22.65
N ALA A 263 -8.54 18.51 23.56
CA ALA A 263 -8.89 18.67 24.96
C ALA A 263 -8.15 17.66 25.85
N PHE A 264 -7.92 18.04 27.10
CA PHE A 264 -7.49 17.13 28.18
C PHE A 264 -8.59 17.05 29.23
N ALA A 265 -8.58 16.01 30.07
CA ALA A 265 -9.42 15.98 31.27
C ALA A 265 -8.69 15.49 32.52
N LEU A 266 -9.18 15.96 33.67
CA LEU A 266 -8.93 15.39 34.99
C LEU A 266 -10.25 14.78 35.49
N VAL A 267 -10.23 13.53 35.93
CA VAL A 267 -11.34 12.95 36.71
C VAL A 267 -10.83 12.72 38.12
N ASP A 268 -11.51 13.29 39.11
CA ASP A 268 -11.29 12.98 40.53
C ASP A 268 -12.48 12.19 41.09
N MET A 269 -12.42 11.86 42.39
CA MET A 269 -13.40 10.99 43.04
C MET A 269 -14.81 11.59 43.16
N GLU A 270 -14.95 12.92 43.06
CA GLU A 270 -16.22 13.63 43.30
C GLU A 270 -16.68 14.41 42.05
N GLY A 271 -15.79 15.16 41.39
CA GLY A 271 -16.02 15.93 40.17
C GLY A 271 -15.12 15.53 38.99
N ALA A 272 -15.11 16.37 37.96
CA ALA A 272 -14.14 16.31 36.87
C ALA A 272 -13.91 17.72 36.29
N SER A 273 -12.83 17.90 35.55
CA SER A 273 -12.52 19.14 34.84
C SER A 273 -12.05 18.81 33.42
N ILE A 274 -12.57 19.51 32.41
CA ILE A 274 -12.10 19.43 31.02
C ILE A 274 -11.36 20.71 30.63
N PHE A 275 -10.28 20.57 29.87
CA PHE A 275 -9.38 21.62 29.45
C PHE A 275 -9.43 21.73 27.93
N VAL A 276 -10.14 22.74 27.42
CA VAL A 276 -10.50 22.92 26.01
C VAL A 276 -10.44 24.41 25.66
N ASP A 277 -10.44 24.75 24.36
CA ASP A 277 -10.66 26.14 23.94
C ASP A 277 -12.14 26.51 24.19
N ASP A 278 -12.37 27.55 25.01
CA ASP A 278 -13.70 28.00 25.40
C ASP A 278 -14.54 28.49 24.21
N GLY A 279 -13.88 29.01 23.16
CA GLY A 279 -14.52 29.42 21.91
C GLY A 279 -15.19 28.26 21.15
N LYS A 280 -14.81 27.01 21.46
CA LYS A 280 -15.44 25.81 20.93
C LYS A 280 -16.67 25.36 21.72
N VAL A 281 -16.90 25.90 22.94
CA VAL A 281 -17.91 25.38 23.89
C VAL A 281 -19.23 26.18 23.83
N THR A 282 -20.21 25.64 23.11
CA THR A 282 -21.56 26.23 23.02
C THR A 282 -22.29 26.19 24.36
N ARG A 283 -23.31 27.04 24.46
CA ARG A 283 -24.23 27.13 25.60
C ARG A 283 -24.86 25.79 26.01
N GLU A 284 -25.28 24.96 25.06
CA GLU A 284 -25.99 23.71 25.36
C GLU A 284 -25.11 22.69 26.09
N VAL A 285 -23.80 22.64 25.82
CA VAL A 285 -22.90 21.73 26.55
C VAL A 285 -22.00 22.38 27.58
N ARG A 286 -21.88 23.71 27.60
CA ARG A 286 -21.61 24.36 28.89
C ARG A 286 -22.64 23.90 29.94
N LYS A 287 -23.94 23.92 29.57
CA LYS A 287 -25.00 23.35 30.41
C LYS A 287 -24.86 21.84 30.66
N TYR A 288 -24.70 20.99 29.64
CA TYR A 288 -24.56 19.53 29.84
C TYR A 288 -23.41 19.16 30.79
N LEU A 289 -22.31 19.91 30.77
CA LEU A 289 -21.17 19.71 31.65
C LEU A 289 -21.44 20.25 33.06
N GLU A 290 -22.11 21.40 33.19
CA GLU A 290 -22.61 21.91 34.48
C GLU A 290 -23.58 20.91 35.12
N ASP A 291 -24.53 20.35 34.36
CA ASP A 291 -25.47 19.29 34.77
C ASP A 291 -24.75 17.96 35.15
N LEU A 292 -23.54 17.72 34.63
CA LEU A 292 -22.66 16.57 34.96
C LEU A 292 -21.61 16.88 36.03
N GLN A 293 -21.55 18.10 36.57
CA GLN A 293 -20.51 18.56 37.51
C GLN A 293 -19.07 18.50 36.93
N VAL A 294 -18.93 18.86 35.65
CA VAL A 294 -17.64 18.92 34.92
C VAL A 294 -17.25 20.38 34.67
N GLU A 295 -16.11 20.82 35.23
CA GLU A 295 -15.61 22.19 35.08
C GLU A 295 -14.95 22.43 33.71
N VAL A 296 -15.45 23.40 32.93
CA VAL A 296 -14.81 23.85 31.69
C VAL A 296 -13.68 24.83 31.99
N ASN A 297 -12.45 24.46 31.62
CA ASN A 297 -11.22 25.22 31.83
C ASN A 297 -10.49 25.49 30.50
N PRO A 298 -9.66 26.56 30.40
CA PRO A 298 -8.86 26.81 29.20
C PRO A 298 -7.82 25.71 28.94
N TYR A 299 -7.74 25.20 27.71
CA TYR A 299 -6.81 24.15 27.27
C TYR A 299 -5.38 24.27 27.85
N ALA A 300 -4.77 25.46 27.74
CA ALA A 300 -3.40 25.71 28.17
C ALA A 300 -3.17 25.63 29.70
N SER A 301 -4.23 25.65 30.53
CA SER A 301 -4.09 25.60 32.00
C SER A 301 -3.92 24.17 32.56
N PHE A 302 -4.10 23.12 31.73
CA PHE A 302 -4.05 21.73 32.17
C PHE A 302 -2.78 21.39 32.96
N GLY A 303 -1.59 21.71 32.43
CA GLY A 303 -0.32 21.44 33.12
C GLY A 303 -0.15 22.17 34.46
N GLN A 304 -0.84 23.31 34.66
CA GLN A 304 -0.89 24.00 35.96
C GLN A 304 -1.86 23.30 36.92
N ALA A 305 -3.00 22.81 36.42
CA ALA A 305 -3.94 22.02 37.22
C ALA A 305 -3.29 20.71 37.72
N VAL A 306 -2.53 20.00 36.88
CA VAL A 306 -1.77 18.79 37.29
C VAL A 306 -0.80 19.11 38.43
N ARG A 307 0.01 20.17 38.30
CA ARG A 307 0.94 20.61 39.36
C ARG A 307 0.20 20.93 40.66
N LYS A 308 -0.95 21.60 40.58
CA LYS A 308 -1.80 21.92 41.76
C LYS A 308 -2.27 20.65 42.47
N ARG A 309 -2.75 19.64 41.74
CA ARG A 309 -3.21 18.36 42.31
C ARG A 309 -2.10 17.64 43.08
N VAL A 310 -0.88 17.57 42.51
CA VAL A 310 0.30 16.99 43.18
C VAL A 310 0.74 17.83 44.39
N GLN A 311 0.71 19.16 44.29
CA GLN A 311 1.03 20.05 45.42
C GLN A 311 0.06 19.91 46.60
N SER A 312 -1.20 19.53 46.35
CA SER A 312 -2.17 19.12 47.39
C SER A 312 -2.00 17.68 47.88
N GLY A 313 -0.98 16.94 47.43
CA GLY A 313 -0.69 15.56 47.85
C GLY A 313 -1.56 14.49 47.19
N GLN A 314 -2.33 14.83 46.15
CA GLN A 314 -3.19 13.85 45.46
C GLN A 314 -2.38 12.88 44.60
N ARG A 315 -2.72 11.59 44.68
CA ARG A 315 -2.09 10.49 43.92
C ARG A 315 -2.59 10.47 42.48
N VAL A 316 -1.80 11.08 41.60
CA VAL A 316 -2.06 11.16 40.15
C VAL A 316 -1.82 9.82 39.44
N TRP A 317 -2.78 9.39 38.63
CA TRP A 317 -2.62 8.33 37.62
C TRP A 317 -2.39 8.92 36.22
N MET A 318 -1.31 8.49 35.57
CA MET A 318 -0.92 8.82 34.19
C MET A 318 -0.72 7.55 33.35
N ASP A 319 -1.11 7.57 32.08
CA ASP A 319 -0.62 6.62 31.08
C ASP A 319 0.68 7.17 30.48
N THR A 320 1.83 6.77 31.01
CA THR A 320 3.14 7.25 30.52
C THR A 320 3.48 6.80 29.09
N LYS A 321 2.65 5.97 28.44
CA LYS A 321 2.78 5.64 27.00
C LYS A 321 1.92 6.53 26.10
N ARG A 322 0.78 7.05 26.57
CA ARG A 322 -0.13 7.96 25.81
C ARG A 322 -0.19 9.40 26.32
N SER A 323 0.57 9.74 27.36
CA SER A 323 0.69 11.11 27.90
C SER A 323 2.12 11.65 27.71
N ASN A 324 2.23 12.93 27.37
CA ASN A 324 3.49 13.58 27.04
C ASN A 324 4.42 13.80 28.26
N TYR A 325 5.71 14.07 28.01
CA TYR A 325 6.73 14.21 29.03
C TYR A 325 6.61 15.49 29.87
N SER A 326 6.05 16.59 29.34
CA SER A 326 5.84 17.80 30.15
C SER A 326 4.78 17.59 31.25
N LEU A 327 3.83 16.67 31.03
CA LEU A 327 2.88 16.20 32.05
C LEU A 327 3.53 15.26 33.09
N PHE A 328 4.53 14.47 32.71
CA PHE A 328 5.34 13.71 33.66
C PHE A 328 6.11 14.66 34.59
N LEU A 329 6.77 15.68 34.02
CA LEU A 329 7.46 16.73 34.79
C LEU A 329 6.48 17.56 35.64
N ALA A 330 5.26 17.80 35.16
CA ALA A 330 4.18 18.43 35.93
C ALA A 330 3.68 17.55 37.10
N SER A 331 3.91 16.24 37.04
CA SER A 331 3.55 15.29 38.10
C SER A 331 4.58 15.18 39.22
N GLY A 332 5.74 15.84 39.11
CA GLY A 332 6.80 15.86 40.13
C GLY A 332 8.11 15.20 39.68
N GLN A 333 9.15 15.27 40.53
CA GLN A 333 10.48 14.71 40.20
C GLN A 333 10.49 13.18 40.12
N GLU A 334 9.67 12.51 40.94
CA GLU A 334 9.49 11.05 40.91
C GLU A 334 8.46 10.61 39.85
N GLY A 335 7.77 11.56 39.22
CA GLY A 335 6.66 11.32 38.32
C GLY A 335 5.31 11.05 39.02
N PRO A 336 4.31 10.54 38.28
CA PRO A 336 2.96 10.30 38.79
C PRO A 336 2.90 9.05 39.69
N ALA A 337 2.04 9.10 40.71
CA ALA A 337 1.91 8.06 41.74
C ALA A 337 1.34 6.72 41.23
N VAL A 338 0.70 6.69 40.05
CA VAL A 338 0.26 5.47 39.36
C VAL A 338 0.59 5.57 37.86
N THR A 339 1.38 4.62 37.37
CA THR A 339 1.83 4.51 35.97
C THR A 339 1.22 3.28 35.30
N LYS A 340 0.00 3.43 34.77
CA LYS A 340 -0.78 2.36 34.11
C LYS A 340 -1.58 2.91 32.94
N ARG A 341 -1.99 2.03 32.01
CA ARG A 341 -2.91 2.38 30.92
C ARG A 341 -4.13 3.15 31.45
N SER A 342 -4.63 4.12 30.70
CA SER A 342 -5.87 4.81 31.03
C SER A 342 -7.04 3.83 31.25
N PRO A 343 -7.84 3.96 32.32
CA PRO A 343 -9.02 3.13 32.50
C PRO A 343 -10.06 3.36 31.40
N VAL A 344 -10.06 4.55 30.77
CA VAL A 344 -10.97 4.90 29.67
C VAL A 344 -10.64 4.07 28.42
N ALA A 345 -9.36 3.89 28.10
CA ALA A 345 -8.91 3.06 26.98
C ALA A 345 -9.37 1.60 27.11
N GLU A 346 -9.36 1.02 28.32
CA GLU A 346 -9.88 -0.34 28.54
C GLU A 346 -11.40 -0.43 28.44
N MET A 347 -12.12 0.64 28.79
CA MET A 347 -13.59 0.72 28.72
C MET A 347 -14.09 0.92 27.29
N GLN A 348 -13.44 1.77 26.48
CA GLN A 348 -13.85 2.02 25.09
C GLN A 348 -13.51 0.84 24.16
N ALA A 349 -12.43 0.10 24.45
CA ALA A 349 -12.03 -1.06 23.65
C ALA A 349 -13.12 -2.12 23.53
N CYS A 350 -13.90 -2.35 24.61
CA CYS A 350 -14.94 -3.37 24.70
C CYS A 350 -16.33 -2.75 24.47
N LYS A 351 -16.81 -2.78 23.22
CA LYS A 351 -18.05 -2.11 22.83
C LYS A 351 -19.27 -2.75 23.48
N ASN A 352 -20.21 -1.91 23.92
CA ASN A 352 -21.49 -2.36 24.46
C ASN A 352 -22.51 -2.66 23.34
N GLN A 353 -23.69 -3.16 23.70
CA GLN A 353 -24.69 -3.64 22.73
C GLN A 353 -25.22 -2.54 21.76
N ALA A 354 -25.25 -1.27 22.18
CA ALA A 354 -25.64 -0.16 21.30
C ALA A 354 -24.51 0.22 20.33
N GLU A 355 -23.27 0.31 20.84
CA GLU A 355 -22.07 0.55 20.05
C GLU A 355 -21.87 -0.57 19.00
N ILE A 356 -22.03 -1.85 19.38
CA ILE A 356 -21.98 -2.99 18.46
C ILE A 356 -23.09 -2.88 17.40
N LYS A 357 -24.32 -2.52 17.79
CA LYS A 357 -25.44 -2.38 16.84
C LYS A 357 -25.17 -1.27 15.82
N GLY A 358 -24.70 -0.11 16.27
CA GLY A 358 -24.33 1.01 15.40
C GLY A 358 -23.20 0.64 14.43
N MET A 359 -22.16 -0.02 14.93
CA MET A 359 -21.06 -0.54 14.10
C MET A 359 -21.56 -1.51 13.03
N VAL A 360 -22.44 -2.48 13.37
CA VAL A 360 -22.99 -3.42 12.39
C VAL A 360 -23.84 -2.71 11.33
N GLU A 361 -24.73 -1.80 11.73
CA GLU A 361 -25.59 -1.07 10.76
C GLU A 361 -24.78 -0.09 9.91
N ALA A 362 -23.66 0.45 10.41
CA ALA A 362 -22.73 1.27 9.65
C ALA A 362 -22.07 0.44 8.54
N HIS A 363 -21.55 -0.75 8.86
CA HIS A 363 -20.99 -1.66 7.85
C HIS A 363 -22.01 -2.20 6.86
N ARG A 364 -23.30 -2.32 7.25
CA ARG A 364 -24.38 -2.72 6.33
C ARG A 364 -24.67 -1.63 5.28
N ARG A 365 -24.69 -0.35 5.69
CA ARG A 365 -24.76 0.81 4.79
C ARG A 365 -23.50 0.94 3.91
N ASP A 366 -22.32 0.78 4.50
CA ASP A 366 -21.04 0.90 3.82
C ASP A 366 -20.83 -0.21 2.79
N GLY A 367 -21.29 -1.42 3.11
CA GLY A 367 -21.32 -2.56 2.20
C GLY A 367 -22.16 -2.32 0.95
N ALA A 368 -23.36 -1.77 1.13
CA ALA A 368 -24.20 -1.34 0.02
C ALA A 368 -23.53 -0.21 -0.79
N ALA A 369 -22.97 0.81 -0.13
CA ALA A 369 -22.26 1.91 -0.79
C ALA A 369 -21.08 1.43 -1.65
N LEU A 370 -20.28 0.47 -1.16
CA LEU A 370 -19.17 -0.10 -1.92
C LEU A 370 -19.62 -0.99 -3.08
N CYS A 371 -20.69 -1.77 -2.94
CA CYS A 371 -21.26 -2.51 -4.08
C CYS A 371 -21.70 -1.57 -5.21
N ARG A 372 -22.28 -0.41 -4.86
CA ARG A 372 -22.64 0.65 -5.83
C ARG A 372 -21.41 1.28 -6.47
N ALA A 373 -20.40 1.65 -5.67
CA ALA A 373 -19.15 2.21 -6.17
C ALA A 373 -18.43 1.25 -7.15
N PHE A 374 -18.38 -0.05 -6.84
CA PHE A 374 -17.71 -1.05 -7.67
C PHE A 374 -18.46 -1.31 -8.98
N ALA A 375 -19.80 -1.37 -8.93
CA ALA A 375 -20.64 -1.43 -10.12
C ALA A 375 -20.46 -0.19 -11.02
N GLN A 376 -20.46 1.01 -10.44
CA GLN A 376 -20.25 2.26 -11.15
C GLN A 376 -18.87 2.31 -11.83
N LEU A 377 -17.79 1.94 -11.13
CA LEU A 377 -16.43 1.89 -11.69
C LEU A 377 -16.34 0.88 -12.84
N GLU A 378 -16.94 -0.31 -12.69
CA GLU A 378 -17.02 -1.31 -13.74
C GLU A 378 -17.80 -0.80 -14.96
N ALA A 379 -18.88 -0.04 -14.75
CA ALA A 379 -19.69 0.55 -15.82
C ALA A 379 -18.98 1.71 -16.54
N MET A 380 -18.23 2.56 -15.83
CA MET A 380 -17.40 3.64 -16.41
C MET A 380 -16.33 3.05 -17.34
N LEU A 381 -15.58 2.05 -16.87
CA LEU A 381 -14.56 1.37 -17.67
C LEU A 381 -15.14 0.67 -18.90
N LYS A 382 -16.33 0.04 -18.79
CA LYS A 382 -17.05 -0.56 -19.94
C LYS A 382 -17.51 0.46 -20.99
N ARG A 383 -17.74 1.71 -20.60
CA ARG A 383 -18.06 2.82 -21.53
C ARG A 383 -16.81 3.45 -22.15
N GLY A 384 -15.61 3.00 -21.80
CA GLY A 384 -14.34 3.57 -22.26
C GLY A 384 -13.98 4.89 -21.59
N GLU A 385 -14.55 5.19 -20.42
CA GLU A 385 -14.19 6.38 -19.65
C GLU A 385 -12.78 6.24 -19.04
N VAL A 386 -12.02 7.33 -19.04
CA VAL A 386 -10.70 7.39 -18.38
C VAL A 386 -10.93 7.58 -16.89
N VAL A 387 -10.66 6.54 -16.10
CA VAL A 387 -10.75 6.54 -14.64
C VAL A 387 -9.34 6.64 -14.04
N THR A 388 -9.09 7.59 -13.14
CA THR A 388 -7.84 7.65 -12.36
C THR A 388 -8.02 7.07 -10.95
N GLU A 389 -6.92 6.83 -10.24
CA GLU A 389 -6.95 6.50 -8.81
C GLU A 389 -7.69 7.55 -7.94
N ILE A 390 -7.68 8.82 -8.36
CA ILE A 390 -8.44 9.91 -7.70
C ILE A 390 -9.94 9.78 -7.99
N ASP A 391 -10.31 9.32 -9.19
CA ASP A 391 -11.72 9.04 -9.52
C ASP A 391 -12.27 7.85 -8.73
N VAL A 392 -11.43 6.89 -8.34
CA VAL A 392 -11.81 5.81 -7.42
C VAL A 392 -12.22 6.39 -6.06
N ASP A 393 -11.40 7.24 -5.44
CA ASP A 393 -11.80 7.91 -4.18
C ASP A 393 -13.06 8.76 -4.38
N ARG A 394 -13.14 9.53 -5.47
CA ARG A 394 -14.32 10.35 -5.80
C ARG A 394 -15.61 9.53 -5.87
N VAL A 395 -15.60 8.39 -6.55
CA VAL A 395 -16.77 7.50 -6.70
C VAL A 395 -17.11 6.78 -5.39
N VAL A 396 -16.10 6.27 -4.67
CA VAL A 396 -16.28 5.59 -3.37
C VAL A 396 -16.83 6.55 -2.31
N THR A 397 -16.23 7.75 -2.20
CA THR A 397 -16.65 8.79 -1.27
C THR A 397 -18.04 9.35 -1.61
N ALA A 398 -18.38 9.53 -2.89
CA ALA A 398 -19.73 9.93 -3.28
C ALA A 398 -20.78 8.84 -2.97
N SER A 399 -20.45 7.57 -3.23
CA SER A 399 -21.34 6.44 -2.94
C SER A 399 -21.61 6.29 -1.44
N ARG A 400 -20.59 6.54 -0.60
CA ARG A 400 -20.70 6.60 0.86
C ARG A 400 -21.47 7.83 1.34
N ALA A 401 -21.26 9.00 0.74
CA ALA A 401 -21.97 10.23 1.07
C ALA A 401 -23.49 10.17 0.82
N ALA A 402 -23.93 9.31 -0.11
CA ALA A 402 -25.34 9.02 -0.32
C ALA A 402 -25.98 8.13 0.79
N ALA A 403 -25.19 7.51 1.68
CA ALA A 403 -25.70 6.62 2.72
C ALA A 403 -26.10 7.37 4.00
N LEU A 404 -27.23 6.97 4.60
CA LEU A 404 -27.80 7.65 5.77
C LEU A 404 -26.80 7.74 6.95
N GLY A 405 -26.53 8.96 7.38
CA GLY A 405 -25.68 9.23 8.53
C GLY A 405 -24.18 9.04 8.28
N TYR A 406 -23.74 8.99 7.01
CA TYR A 406 -22.34 9.28 6.62
C TYR A 406 -21.94 10.69 7.07
N LEU A 407 -20.63 10.92 7.18
CA LEU A 407 -20.05 12.15 7.73
C LEU A 407 -18.86 12.66 6.92
N GLU A 408 -17.86 11.79 6.75
CA GLU A 408 -16.51 12.04 6.25
C GLU A 408 -15.77 10.69 6.26
N ARG A 409 -14.78 10.50 5.37
CA ARG A 409 -13.91 9.30 5.34
C ARG A 409 -13.24 9.05 6.71
N SER A 410 -12.99 7.80 7.10
CA SER A 410 -12.28 7.45 8.36
C SER A 410 -10.76 7.53 8.26
N PHE A 411 -10.22 7.67 7.03
CA PHE A 411 -8.83 8.04 6.69
C PHE A 411 -8.78 8.56 5.23
N ASP A 412 -7.63 8.98 4.73
CA ASP A 412 -7.45 9.34 3.31
C ASP A 412 -7.39 8.04 2.46
N THR A 413 -8.27 7.90 1.46
CA THR A 413 -8.44 6.69 0.65
C THR A 413 -7.17 6.24 -0.07
N ILE A 414 -6.81 4.97 0.10
CA ILE A 414 -5.68 4.31 -0.57
C ILE A 414 -6.21 3.59 -1.81
N ALA A 415 -6.22 4.28 -2.95
CA ALA A 415 -6.52 3.69 -4.25
C ALA A 415 -5.22 3.52 -5.06
N GLY A 416 -4.67 2.31 -5.12
CA GLY A 416 -3.43 1.99 -5.83
C GLY A 416 -3.66 0.97 -6.95
N TYR A 417 -3.30 1.32 -8.18
CA TYR A 417 -3.39 0.48 -9.36
C TYR A 417 -2.01 -0.06 -9.77
N GLY A 418 -1.91 -1.38 -9.93
CA GLY A 418 -0.66 -2.06 -10.29
C GLY A 418 0.51 -1.70 -9.36
N PRO A 419 1.61 -1.12 -9.86
CA PRO A 419 2.77 -0.75 -9.04
C PRO A 419 2.45 0.13 -7.83
N ASN A 420 1.45 1.01 -7.90
CA ASN A 420 1.08 1.91 -6.81
C ASN A 420 0.50 1.14 -5.61
N ALA A 421 -0.20 0.02 -5.84
CA ALA A 421 -0.72 -0.86 -4.78
C ALA A 421 0.39 -1.46 -3.89
N ALA A 422 1.64 -1.51 -4.37
CA ALA A 422 2.77 -2.00 -3.57
C ALA A 422 3.25 -0.98 -2.50
N ILE A 423 2.77 0.26 -2.55
CA ILE A 423 3.03 1.29 -1.54
C ILE A 423 1.91 1.19 -0.50
N ILE A 424 2.24 0.63 0.67
CA ILE A 424 1.25 0.10 1.65
C ILE A 424 0.18 1.14 2.04
N HIS A 425 0.60 2.39 2.26
CA HIS A 425 -0.24 3.57 2.53
C HIS A 425 -0.13 4.61 1.39
N TYR A 426 -0.39 4.19 0.14
CA TYR A 426 -0.41 5.10 -1.02
C TYR A 426 -1.56 6.11 -0.94
N VAL A 427 -1.32 7.38 -1.30
CA VAL A 427 -2.37 8.39 -1.48
C VAL A 427 -2.15 9.08 -2.80
N ALA A 428 -3.10 8.95 -3.73
CA ALA A 428 -2.99 9.45 -5.10
C ALA A 428 -2.88 10.99 -5.14
N GLN A 429 -1.94 11.51 -5.93
CA GLN A 429 -1.77 12.93 -6.22
C GLN A 429 -2.02 13.18 -7.72
N ALA A 430 -2.54 14.36 -8.10
CA ALA A 430 -3.00 14.62 -9.47
C ALA A 430 -1.89 14.49 -10.53
N GLU A 431 -0.64 14.66 -10.11
CA GLU A 431 0.58 14.62 -10.89
C GLU A 431 1.13 13.19 -11.08
N SER A 432 0.63 12.22 -10.31
CA SER A 432 1.18 10.85 -10.25
C SER A 432 0.13 9.72 -10.22
N ALA A 433 -1.16 10.06 -10.17
CA ALA A 433 -2.26 9.11 -10.19
C ALA A 433 -2.27 8.32 -11.51
N ALA A 434 -2.28 6.99 -11.40
CA ALA A 434 -2.39 6.10 -12.55
C ALA A 434 -3.81 6.08 -13.11
N THR A 435 -3.92 5.87 -14.42
CA THR A 435 -5.17 5.47 -15.07
C THR A 435 -5.47 4.01 -14.71
N VAL A 436 -6.62 3.78 -14.10
CA VAL A 436 -7.16 2.44 -13.79
C VAL A 436 -7.66 1.80 -15.08
N GLY A 437 -7.40 0.51 -15.26
CA GLY A 437 -7.79 -0.23 -16.45
C GLY A 437 -7.99 -1.73 -16.18
N THR A 438 -7.98 -2.52 -17.25
CA THR A 438 -8.19 -3.98 -17.21
C THR A 438 -6.97 -4.78 -16.79
N ASP A 439 -5.76 -4.22 -16.99
CA ASP A 439 -4.55 -5.02 -17.16
C ASP A 439 -3.85 -5.35 -15.85
N SER A 440 -4.13 -4.61 -14.78
CA SER A 440 -3.57 -4.84 -13.43
C SER A 440 -4.66 -4.81 -12.35
N MET A 441 -4.29 -5.15 -11.12
CA MET A 441 -5.19 -5.06 -9.98
C MET A 441 -5.24 -3.64 -9.41
N LEU A 442 -6.42 -3.25 -8.91
CA LEU A 442 -6.64 -2.08 -8.08
C LEU A 442 -6.76 -2.56 -6.62
N LEU A 443 -5.81 -2.19 -5.76
CA LEU A 443 -6.00 -2.23 -4.32
C LEU A 443 -6.75 -0.95 -3.93
N LEU A 444 -7.93 -1.11 -3.35
CA LEU A 444 -8.71 -0.03 -2.78
C LEU A 444 -8.92 -0.30 -1.30
N ASP A 445 -8.31 0.53 -0.47
CA ASP A 445 -8.55 0.58 0.96
C ASP A 445 -9.10 1.94 1.37
N SER A 446 -10.21 1.92 2.12
CA SER A 446 -10.99 3.10 2.42
C SER A 446 -12.09 2.79 3.44
N GLY A 447 -12.32 3.72 4.37
CA GLY A 447 -13.41 3.64 5.33
C GLY A 447 -14.16 4.96 5.49
N ALA A 448 -15.24 4.93 6.28
CA ALA A 448 -16.02 6.11 6.63
C ALA A 448 -16.30 6.19 8.14
N GLN A 449 -16.45 7.41 8.65
CA GLN A 449 -17.20 7.61 9.87
C GLN A 449 -18.68 7.73 9.50
N TYR A 450 -19.52 6.96 10.20
CA TYR A 450 -20.95 7.16 10.31
C TYR A 450 -21.30 7.73 11.70
N HIS A 451 -22.48 8.30 11.89
CA HIS A 451 -22.92 8.82 13.19
C HIS A 451 -22.97 7.77 14.33
N ASP A 452 -22.88 6.50 13.96
CA ASP A 452 -23.08 5.32 14.80
C ASP A 452 -22.06 4.19 14.60
N GLY A 453 -21.15 4.28 13.63
CA GLY A 453 -20.01 3.35 13.51
C GLY A 453 -18.83 3.93 12.72
N THR A 454 -17.65 3.33 12.87
CA THR A 454 -16.49 3.53 11.99
C THR A 454 -16.40 2.30 11.10
N THR A 455 -16.15 2.49 9.80
CA THR A 455 -15.81 1.40 8.90
C THR A 455 -14.36 1.48 8.47
N ASP A 456 -13.83 0.30 8.17
CA ASP A 456 -12.53 0.07 7.57
C ASP A 456 -12.62 -1.17 6.68
N VAL A 457 -12.06 -1.11 5.46
CA VAL A 457 -12.23 -2.18 4.46
C VAL A 457 -11.35 -1.99 3.22
N THR A 458 -10.27 -2.77 3.18
CA THR A 458 -9.55 -3.07 1.94
C THR A 458 -10.25 -4.14 1.08
N ARG A 459 -10.38 -3.86 -0.22
CA ARG A 459 -10.61 -4.83 -1.29
C ARG A 459 -9.57 -4.69 -2.40
N THR A 460 -9.06 -5.82 -2.89
CA THR A 460 -8.27 -5.86 -4.13
C THR A 460 -9.17 -6.36 -5.27
N LEU A 461 -9.19 -5.63 -6.39
CA LEU A 461 -10.11 -5.81 -7.51
C LEU A 461 -9.34 -5.96 -8.84
N LYS A 462 -9.96 -6.63 -9.82
CA LYS A 462 -9.50 -6.75 -11.21
C LYS A 462 -10.70 -6.57 -12.15
N PHE A 463 -10.64 -5.54 -13.01
CA PHE A 463 -11.71 -5.26 -13.99
C PHE A 463 -11.55 -6.04 -15.31
N GLY A 464 -10.34 -6.48 -15.64
CA GLY A 464 -10.07 -7.42 -16.74
C GLY A 464 -10.01 -8.88 -16.26
N MET A 465 -9.44 -9.75 -17.10
CA MET A 465 -9.17 -11.15 -16.72
C MET A 465 -7.91 -11.24 -15.84
N PRO A 466 -7.98 -11.85 -14.64
CA PRO A 466 -6.80 -12.06 -13.80
C PRO A 466 -5.95 -13.24 -14.30
N THR A 467 -4.64 -13.06 -14.30
CA THR A 467 -3.67 -14.12 -14.61
C THR A 467 -3.63 -15.18 -13.51
N SER A 468 -3.15 -16.38 -13.83
CA SER A 468 -2.97 -17.46 -12.84
C SER A 468 -2.10 -17.05 -11.65
N ARG A 469 -1.10 -16.16 -11.88
CA ARG A 469 -0.23 -15.64 -10.82
C ARG A 469 -0.96 -14.63 -9.92
N GLU A 470 -1.76 -13.73 -10.48
CA GLU A 470 -2.62 -12.84 -9.68
C GLU A 470 -3.59 -13.66 -8.82
N ARG A 471 -4.21 -14.70 -9.41
CA ARG A 471 -5.13 -15.60 -8.71
C ARG A 471 -4.46 -16.39 -7.58
N GLU A 472 -3.27 -16.96 -7.81
CA GLU A 472 -2.52 -17.61 -6.73
C GLU A 472 -2.22 -16.62 -5.60
N LEU A 473 -1.59 -15.49 -5.90
CA LEU A 473 -1.14 -14.53 -4.90
C LEU A 473 -2.31 -13.95 -4.10
N PHE A 474 -3.42 -13.61 -4.77
CA PHE A 474 -4.65 -13.19 -4.10
C PHE A 474 -5.20 -14.28 -3.19
N THR A 475 -5.20 -15.53 -3.65
CA THR A 475 -5.71 -16.66 -2.86
C THR A 475 -4.80 -16.97 -1.66
N ARG A 476 -3.49 -16.76 -1.72
CA ARG A 476 -2.60 -16.84 -0.55
C ARG A 476 -2.97 -15.81 0.53
N VAL A 477 -3.25 -14.57 0.13
CA VAL A 477 -3.74 -13.50 1.04
C VAL A 477 -5.16 -13.80 1.55
N LEU A 478 -6.02 -14.42 0.73
CA LEU A 478 -7.35 -14.85 1.17
C LEU A 478 -7.26 -15.97 2.23
N LYS A 479 -6.36 -16.95 2.04
CA LYS A 479 -6.09 -18.00 3.04
C LYS A 479 -5.52 -17.42 4.34
N ALA A 480 -4.70 -16.37 4.26
CA ALA A 480 -4.25 -15.61 5.44
C ALA A 480 -5.44 -14.98 6.18
N HIS A 481 -6.33 -14.27 5.47
CA HIS A 481 -7.53 -13.66 6.05
C HIS A 481 -8.46 -14.70 6.71
N ILE A 482 -8.75 -15.81 6.01
CA ILE A 482 -9.59 -16.90 6.52
C ILE A 482 -8.94 -17.60 7.73
N GLY A 483 -7.61 -17.75 7.72
CA GLY A 483 -6.85 -18.37 8.80
C GLY A 483 -7.02 -17.70 10.16
N LEU A 484 -7.09 -16.36 10.20
CA LEU A 484 -7.46 -15.63 11.42
C LEU A 484 -8.98 -15.56 11.62
N ALA A 485 -9.77 -15.30 10.58
CA ALA A 485 -11.23 -15.15 10.69
C ALA A 485 -11.95 -16.39 11.26
N THR A 486 -11.43 -17.59 10.96
CA THR A 486 -11.98 -18.87 11.44
C THR A 486 -11.38 -19.35 12.76
N ALA A 487 -10.39 -18.64 13.31
CA ALA A 487 -9.70 -19.05 14.53
C ALA A 487 -10.64 -19.07 15.76
N THR A 488 -10.47 -20.11 16.59
CA THR A 488 -11.07 -20.21 17.92
C THR A 488 -9.95 -20.42 18.94
N PHE A 489 -9.84 -19.52 19.91
CA PHE A 489 -8.65 -19.38 20.76
C PHE A 489 -9.03 -19.04 22.21
N PRO A 490 -8.18 -19.34 23.21
CA PRO A 490 -8.48 -19.01 24.61
C PRO A 490 -8.56 -17.51 24.85
N ALA A 491 -9.48 -17.07 25.71
CA ALA A 491 -9.72 -15.64 26.01
C ALA A 491 -8.54 -14.92 26.69
N ASP A 492 -7.53 -15.66 27.15
CA ASP A 492 -6.34 -15.14 27.83
C ASP A 492 -5.07 -15.14 26.92
N VAL A 493 -5.19 -15.50 25.63
CA VAL A 493 -4.03 -15.51 24.71
C VAL A 493 -3.64 -14.09 24.29
N PRO A 494 -2.34 -13.71 24.33
CA PRO A 494 -1.87 -12.43 23.81
C PRO A 494 -2.10 -12.25 22.29
N CYS A 495 -2.47 -11.04 21.87
CA CYS A 495 -2.78 -10.74 20.46
C CYS A 495 -1.63 -11.07 19.48
N PHE A 496 -0.37 -10.95 19.89
CA PHE A 496 0.78 -11.29 19.02
C PHE A 496 0.84 -12.76 18.60
N VAL A 497 0.15 -13.66 19.33
CA VAL A 497 0.05 -15.09 18.97
C VAL A 497 -0.93 -15.30 17.81
N LEU A 498 -1.93 -14.42 17.68
CA LEU A 498 -2.99 -14.52 16.65
C LEU A 498 -2.49 -14.08 15.26
N ASP A 499 -1.53 -13.16 15.20
CA ASP A 499 -0.85 -12.69 13.99
C ASP A 499 -0.25 -13.84 13.13
N ALA A 500 0.24 -14.90 13.77
CA ALA A 500 0.81 -16.07 13.08
C ALA A 500 -0.21 -16.88 12.27
N TYR A 501 -1.51 -16.81 12.60
CA TYR A 501 -2.57 -17.51 11.84
C TYR A 501 -2.71 -16.93 10.43
N ALA A 502 -2.54 -15.61 10.29
CA ALA A 502 -2.59 -14.94 9.00
C ALA A 502 -1.26 -15.04 8.23
N ARG A 503 -0.10 -14.99 8.89
CA ARG A 503 1.19 -15.08 8.17
C ARG A 503 1.50 -16.46 7.60
N ARG A 504 1.05 -17.55 8.25
CA ARG A 504 1.40 -18.92 7.85
C ARG A 504 1.23 -19.21 6.34
N PRO A 505 0.10 -18.91 5.66
CA PRO A 505 -0.08 -19.22 4.24
C PRO A 505 0.82 -18.43 3.27
N LEU A 506 1.45 -17.34 3.74
CA LEU A 506 2.44 -16.55 3.00
C LEU A 506 3.88 -17.02 3.32
N TRP A 507 4.17 -17.32 4.59
CA TRP A 507 5.42 -17.96 5.00
C TRP A 507 5.65 -19.33 4.33
N GLU A 508 4.59 -20.09 4.08
CA GLU A 508 4.60 -21.34 3.29
C GLU A 508 5.12 -21.16 1.85
N VAL A 509 5.14 -19.94 1.32
CA VAL A 509 5.75 -19.57 0.02
C VAL A 509 6.88 -18.54 0.17
N ALA A 510 7.45 -18.41 1.38
CA ALA A 510 8.56 -17.53 1.73
C ALA A 510 8.31 -16.02 1.48
N VAL A 511 7.09 -15.52 1.71
CA VAL A 511 6.75 -14.09 1.65
C VAL A 511 6.07 -13.61 2.94
N ASP A 512 6.13 -12.31 3.24
CA ASP A 512 5.54 -11.68 4.44
C ASP A 512 5.18 -10.20 4.18
N TYR A 513 4.38 -9.58 5.05
CA TYR A 513 3.93 -8.18 4.97
C TYR A 513 4.42 -7.32 6.14
N ARG A 514 4.78 -6.06 5.85
CA ARG A 514 5.49 -5.17 6.80
C ARG A 514 4.58 -4.28 7.65
N HIS A 515 3.41 -4.78 8.03
CA HIS A 515 2.46 -4.14 8.95
C HIS A 515 1.85 -5.18 9.91
N GLY A 516 0.95 -4.74 10.80
CA GLY A 516 0.17 -5.64 11.64
C GLY A 516 -0.78 -6.52 10.83
N THR A 517 -1.42 -7.47 11.51
CA THR A 517 -2.55 -8.23 10.95
C THR A 517 -3.90 -7.59 11.34
N GLY A 518 -3.90 -6.68 12.32
CA GLY A 518 -5.03 -5.80 12.60
C GLY A 518 -4.84 -4.92 13.85
N HIS A 519 -5.72 -3.95 13.99
CA HIS A 519 -5.81 -2.98 15.10
C HIS A 519 -7.23 -3.03 15.71
N GLY A 520 -7.41 -2.47 16.90
CA GLY A 520 -8.74 -2.13 17.38
C GLY A 520 -9.39 -1.05 16.51
N VAL A 521 -10.72 -1.03 16.47
CA VAL A 521 -11.51 0.05 15.86
C VAL A 521 -12.55 0.53 16.85
N GLY A 522 -12.62 1.85 17.04
CA GLY A 522 -13.55 2.46 17.99
C GLY A 522 -14.95 2.68 17.42
N ALA A 523 -15.93 2.84 18.30
CA ALA A 523 -17.32 3.04 17.88
C ALA A 523 -17.48 4.45 17.28
N ALA A 524 -17.51 4.55 15.96
CA ALA A 524 -17.61 5.82 15.22
C ALA A 524 -16.50 6.83 15.59
N LEU A 525 -15.33 6.31 16.02
CA LEU A 525 -14.25 6.93 16.79
C LEU A 525 -12.96 6.96 15.95
N ALA A 526 -11.78 6.89 16.59
CA ALA A 526 -10.54 6.60 15.87
C ALA A 526 -10.63 5.24 15.14
N VAL A 527 -10.18 5.21 13.88
CA VAL A 527 -10.15 3.99 13.06
C VAL A 527 -9.09 3.01 13.59
N HIS A 528 -7.94 3.52 14.03
CA HIS A 528 -6.98 2.77 14.84
C HIS A 528 -7.20 3.10 16.32
N GLU A 529 -7.74 2.16 17.08
CA GLU A 529 -7.96 2.26 18.53
C GLU A 529 -7.06 1.25 19.27
N ILE A 530 -6.43 1.68 20.36
CA ILE A 530 -5.50 0.85 21.15
C ILE A 530 -5.91 0.88 22.63
N PRO A 531 -6.07 -0.27 23.31
CA PRO A 531 -5.96 -1.65 22.82
C PRO A 531 -7.22 -2.10 22.05
N PRO A 532 -7.18 -3.22 21.30
CA PRO A 532 -6.06 -4.16 21.10
C PRO A 532 -5.22 -3.87 19.83
N TYR A 533 -4.22 -4.73 19.57
CA TYR A 533 -3.43 -4.73 18.33
C TYR A 533 -2.87 -6.13 18.05
N ILE A 534 -3.11 -6.66 16.85
CA ILE A 534 -2.69 -7.97 16.38
C ILE A 534 -1.47 -7.79 15.45
N GLY A 535 -0.28 -8.12 15.94
CA GLY A 535 0.95 -7.99 15.17
C GLY A 535 2.16 -8.58 15.89
N GLN A 536 3.28 -8.73 15.17
CA GLN A 536 4.55 -9.33 15.65
C GLN A 536 5.19 -8.67 16.91
N ARG A 537 4.63 -7.59 17.44
CA ARG A 537 5.14 -6.85 18.61
C ARG A 537 4.89 -7.64 19.91
N PHE A 538 5.74 -8.61 20.21
CA PHE A 538 5.67 -9.51 21.39
C PHE A 538 5.65 -8.81 22.77
N GLU A 539 6.01 -7.53 22.81
CA GLU A 539 5.89 -6.66 23.99
C GLU A 539 4.43 -6.31 24.30
N ASN A 540 3.57 -6.26 23.28
CA ASN A 540 2.13 -6.17 23.49
C ASN A 540 1.60 -7.53 23.94
N ARG A 541 1.22 -7.62 25.22
CA ARG A 541 0.66 -8.83 25.84
C ARG A 541 -0.84 -8.73 26.12
N ASP A 542 -1.52 -7.72 25.59
CA ASP A 542 -2.97 -7.62 25.70
C ASP A 542 -3.66 -8.83 25.04
N PRO A 543 -4.63 -9.47 25.71
CA PRO A 543 -5.53 -10.42 25.07
C PRO A 543 -6.72 -9.72 24.44
N LEU A 544 -7.36 -10.37 23.47
CA LEU A 544 -8.69 -9.95 22.99
C LEU A 544 -9.76 -10.23 24.05
N LYS A 545 -10.76 -9.36 24.14
CA LYS A 545 -11.93 -9.48 25.01
C LYS A 545 -13.20 -9.51 24.13
N ALA A 546 -14.23 -10.26 24.53
CA ALA A 546 -15.51 -10.23 23.82
C ALA A 546 -16.10 -8.80 23.80
N GLY A 547 -16.69 -8.41 22.67
CA GLY A 547 -17.15 -7.03 22.44
C GLY A 547 -16.08 -6.08 21.88
N MET A 548 -14.81 -6.47 21.82
CA MET A 548 -13.83 -5.75 20.98
C MET A 548 -14.18 -5.89 19.50
N ILE A 549 -13.87 -4.85 18.72
CA ILE A 549 -13.92 -4.88 17.25
C ILE A 549 -12.49 -4.63 16.74
N VAL A 550 -12.03 -5.47 15.82
CA VAL A 550 -10.65 -5.44 15.28
C VAL A 550 -10.63 -5.64 13.77
N SER A 551 -9.65 -5.09 13.06
CA SER A 551 -9.39 -5.46 11.66
C SER A 551 -8.73 -6.83 11.55
N ASN A 552 -8.80 -7.39 10.34
CA ASN A 552 -8.13 -8.62 9.90
C ASN A 552 -7.68 -8.39 8.46
N GLU A 553 -6.51 -7.76 8.31
CA GLU A 553 -6.04 -7.01 7.14
C GLU A 553 -4.78 -7.60 6.44
N PRO A 554 -4.54 -8.93 6.37
CA PRO A 554 -3.30 -9.43 5.78
C PRO A 554 -3.13 -9.01 4.32
N GLY A 555 -1.87 -8.85 3.91
CA GLY A 555 -1.52 -8.35 2.59
C GLY A 555 -0.24 -8.93 2.00
N LEU A 556 0.11 -8.43 0.82
CA LEU A 556 1.26 -8.82 0.02
C LEU A 556 1.62 -7.64 -0.90
N TYR A 557 2.89 -7.23 -0.90
CA TYR A 557 3.34 -6.05 -1.65
C TYR A 557 4.62 -6.37 -2.41
N LEU A 558 4.55 -6.29 -3.74
CA LEU A 558 5.65 -6.56 -4.66
C LEU A 558 6.07 -5.24 -5.31
N GLU A 559 7.13 -4.62 -4.77
CA GLU A 559 7.63 -3.29 -5.16
C GLU A 559 7.77 -3.17 -6.69
N GLY A 560 7.12 -2.17 -7.29
CA GLY A 560 7.13 -1.93 -8.74
C GLY A 560 6.24 -2.86 -9.57
N CYS A 561 5.42 -3.72 -8.94
CA CYS A 561 4.60 -4.72 -9.64
C CYS A 561 3.11 -4.68 -9.24
N LEU A 562 2.79 -5.05 -7.99
CA LEU A 562 1.41 -5.15 -7.50
C LEU A 562 1.36 -5.13 -5.97
N GLY A 563 0.17 -4.85 -5.44
CA GLY A 563 -0.18 -5.07 -4.03
C GLY A 563 -1.53 -5.75 -3.91
N ILE A 564 -1.71 -6.49 -2.82
CA ILE A 564 -2.95 -7.17 -2.45
C ILE A 564 -3.13 -7.00 -0.95
N ARG A 565 -4.33 -6.61 -0.51
CA ARG A 565 -4.77 -6.69 0.88
C ARG A 565 -6.26 -7.08 0.89
N ILE A 566 -6.67 -7.87 1.89
CA ILE A 566 -8.04 -8.37 2.03
C ILE A 566 -8.45 -8.22 3.49
N GLU A 567 -9.45 -7.38 3.73
CA GLU A 567 -9.75 -6.90 5.07
C GLU A 567 -11.24 -6.95 5.41
N ASN A 568 -11.53 -7.28 6.67
CA ASN A 568 -12.83 -7.06 7.27
C ASN A 568 -12.62 -6.63 8.72
N LEU A 569 -13.48 -5.76 9.23
CA LEU A 569 -13.65 -5.60 10.67
C LEU A 569 -14.42 -6.79 11.24
N MET A 570 -13.98 -7.21 12.42
CA MET A 570 -14.35 -8.45 13.07
C MET A 570 -14.77 -8.14 14.52
N LEU A 571 -16.00 -8.50 14.89
CA LEU A 571 -16.44 -8.52 16.27
C LEU A 571 -15.85 -9.75 16.97
N VAL A 572 -15.18 -9.54 18.09
CA VAL A 572 -14.70 -10.60 18.98
C VAL A 572 -15.88 -11.14 19.78
N VAL A 573 -16.19 -12.42 19.61
CA VAL A 573 -17.32 -13.11 20.25
C VAL A 573 -16.83 -14.31 21.07
N GLN A 574 -17.55 -14.63 22.15
CA GLN A 574 -17.35 -15.90 22.84
C GLN A 574 -17.92 -17.04 21.97
N LYS A 575 -17.09 -18.04 21.66
CA LYS A 575 -17.46 -19.20 20.83
C LYS A 575 -17.83 -20.41 21.69
N ALA A 576 -17.12 -20.62 22.80
CA ALA A 576 -17.30 -21.79 23.66
C ALA A 576 -16.81 -21.55 25.10
N VAL A 577 -17.10 -22.52 25.97
CA VAL A 577 -16.40 -22.75 27.24
C VAL A 577 -15.83 -24.17 27.18
N GLY A 578 -14.54 -24.33 27.51
CA GLY A 578 -13.86 -25.61 27.52
C GLY A 578 -14.34 -26.54 28.65
N LYS A 579 -13.99 -27.83 28.57
CA LYS A 579 -14.29 -28.81 29.64
C LYS A 579 -13.53 -28.54 30.94
N ASP A 580 -12.50 -27.70 30.86
CA ASP A 580 -11.70 -27.12 31.95
C ASP A 580 -12.32 -25.82 32.52
N GLY A 581 -13.42 -25.34 31.97
CA GLY A 581 -14.05 -24.06 32.31
C GLY A 581 -13.42 -22.83 31.65
N ARG A 582 -12.39 -22.99 30.81
CA ARG A 582 -11.71 -21.87 30.15
C ARG A 582 -12.59 -21.26 29.05
N SER A 583 -12.68 -19.94 28.99
CA SER A 583 -13.45 -19.26 27.94
C SER A 583 -12.67 -19.26 26.62
N TYR A 584 -13.36 -19.57 25.51
CA TYR A 584 -12.82 -19.53 24.16
C TYR A 584 -13.53 -18.47 23.33
N LEU A 585 -12.74 -17.59 22.72
CA LEU A 585 -13.18 -16.54 21.80
C LEU A 585 -12.96 -16.97 20.36
N GLY A 586 -13.54 -16.20 19.44
CA GLY A 586 -13.25 -16.23 18.02
C GLY A 586 -13.87 -15.01 17.36
N LEU A 587 -13.75 -14.94 16.03
CA LEU A 587 -14.14 -13.74 15.28
C LEU A 587 -15.50 -13.91 14.57
N CYS A 588 -16.13 -12.78 14.25
CA CYS A 588 -17.35 -12.69 13.45
C CYS A 588 -17.25 -11.44 12.55
N PRO A 589 -17.26 -11.54 11.22
CA PRO A 589 -17.12 -10.37 10.35
C PRO A 589 -18.34 -9.45 10.47
N ILE A 590 -18.09 -8.14 10.61
CA ILE A 590 -19.11 -7.09 10.54
C ILE A 590 -19.06 -6.32 9.21
N THR A 591 -17.90 -6.23 8.57
CA THR A 591 -17.79 -5.77 7.16
C THR A 591 -18.56 -6.71 6.24
N LEU A 592 -19.40 -6.15 5.37
CA LEU A 592 -20.24 -6.86 4.42
C LEU A 592 -19.94 -6.37 3.01
N VAL A 593 -18.85 -6.82 2.41
CA VAL A 593 -18.46 -6.46 1.03
C VAL A 593 -17.99 -7.72 0.29
N PRO A 594 -18.46 -8.02 -0.94
CA PRO A 594 -18.01 -9.20 -1.67
C PRO A 594 -16.48 -9.24 -1.82
N ILE A 595 -15.90 -10.44 -1.73
CA ILE A 595 -14.51 -10.70 -2.13
C ILE A 595 -14.58 -11.20 -3.58
N GLN A 596 -13.91 -10.53 -4.51
CA GLN A 596 -14.15 -10.72 -5.95
C GLN A 596 -13.83 -12.15 -6.40
N ARG A 597 -14.78 -12.81 -7.08
CA ARG A 597 -14.74 -14.27 -7.31
C ARG A 597 -13.72 -14.69 -8.37
N ASN A 598 -13.50 -13.87 -9.40
CA ASN A 598 -12.56 -14.18 -10.50
C ASN A 598 -11.09 -14.28 -10.02
N LEU A 599 -10.72 -13.56 -8.96
CA LEU A 599 -9.40 -13.56 -8.34
C LEU A 599 -9.14 -14.80 -7.46
N VAL A 600 -10.16 -15.62 -7.16
CA VAL A 600 -10.02 -16.80 -6.29
C VAL A 600 -9.59 -18.02 -7.09
N ASP A 601 -8.61 -18.76 -6.57
CA ASP A 601 -8.29 -20.11 -7.00
C ASP A 601 -8.81 -21.17 -6.01
N ALA A 602 -9.99 -21.72 -6.34
CA ALA A 602 -10.66 -22.73 -5.54
C ALA A 602 -9.86 -24.04 -5.39
N SER A 603 -8.83 -24.29 -6.22
CA SER A 603 -7.92 -25.43 -6.05
C SER A 603 -6.96 -25.26 -4.86
N LEU A 604 -6.63 -24.01 -4.50
CA LEU A 604 -5.76 -23.70 -3.36
C LEU A 604 -6.52 -23.58 -2.03
N LEU A 605 -7.85 -23.51 -2.08
CA LEU A 605 -8.71 -23.52 -0.90
C LEU A 605 -9.05 -24.96 -0.48
N SER A 606 -8.88 -25.27 0.80
CA SER A 606 -9.46 -26.47 1.42
C SER A 606 -10.99 -26.35 1.48
N ASN A 607 -11.68 -27.48 1.68
CA ASN A 607 -13.15 -27.49 1.75
C ASN A 607 -13.68 -26.53 2.84
N ALA A 608 -13.00 -26.43 3.98
CA ALA A 608 -13.39 -25.52 5.07
C ALA A 608 -13.22 -24.03 4.71
N GLU A 609 -12.13 -23.68 4.01
CA GLU A 609 -11.91 -22.29 3.54
C GLU A 609 -12.92 -21.91 2.45
N LEU A 610 -13.24 -22.83 1.54
CA LEU A 610 -14.25 -22.63 0.50
C LEU A 610 -15.67 -22.50 1.09
N SER A 611 -16.04 -23.37 2.05
CA SER A 611 -17.32 -23.27 2.76
C SER A 611 -17.44 -21.98 3.57
N TYR A 612 -16.37 -21.51 4.22
CA TYR A 612 -16.35 -20.20 4.89
C TYR A 612 -16.62 -19.07 3.90
N LEU A 613 -15.93 -19.07 2.74
CA LEU A 613 -16.07 -18.04 1.73
C LEU A 613 -17.49 -17.99 1.14
N ASN A 614 -18.04 -19.15 0.73
CA ASN A 614 -19.41 -19.23 0.22
C ASN A 614 -20.46 -18.81 1.27
N ALA A 615 -20.28 -19.18 2.55
CA ALA A 615 -21.17 -18.76 3.63
C ALA A 615 -21.07 -17.25 3.95
N TYR A 616 -19.87 -16.67 3.85
CA TYR A 616 -19.67 -15.22 3.95
C TYR A 616 -20.36 -14.50 2.79
N HIS A 617 -20.15 -14.95 1.55
CA HIS A 617 -20.78 -14.39 0.35
C HIS A 617 -22.31 -14.46 0.41
N ALA A 618 -22.88 -15.59 0.84
CA ALA A 618 -24.33 -15.74 1.03
C ALA A 618 -24.88 -14.69 2.01
N ARG A 619 -24.26 -14.53 3.18
CA ARG A 619 -24.67 -13.49 4.15
C ARG A 619 -24.54 -12.08 3.58
N VAL A 620 -23.51 -11.79 2.80
CA VAL A 620 -23.35 -10.49 2.12
C VAL A 620 -24.48 -10.25 1.11
N ALA A 621 -24.95 -11.28 0.41
CA ALA A 621 -26.14 -11.16 -0.44
C ALA A 621 -27.39 -10.86 0.39
N ASP A 622 -27.68 -11.66 1.40
CA ASP A 622 -28.90 -11.57 2.22
C ASP A 622 -29.04 -10.22 2.95
N GLU A 623 -27.94 -9.69 3.48
CA GLU A 623 -27.94 -8.44 4.29
C GLU A 623 -28.01 -7.17 3.43
N LEU A 624 -27.47 -7.19 2.20
CA LEU A 624 -27.39 -6.03 1.31
C LEU A 624 -28.49 -5.98 0.24
N PHE A 625 -29.00 -7.13 -0.21
CA PHE A 625 -30.04 -7.19 -1.24
C PHE A 625 -31.28 -6.32 -0.91
N PRO A 626 -31.79 -6.25 0.34
CA PRO A 626 -32.90 -5.36 0.67
C PRO A 626 -32.56 -3.87 0.46
N ILE A 627 -31.36 -3.45 0.84
CA ILE A 627 -30.93 -2.04 0.74
C ILE A 627 -30.80 -1.63 -0.73
N LEU A 628 -30.12 -2.44 -1.54
CA LEU A 628 -29.95 -2.14 -2.97
C LEU A 628 -31.27 -2.23 -3.75
N SER A 629 -32.20 -3.09 -3.32
CA SER A 629 -33.56 -3.16 -3.87
C SER A 629 -34.40 -1.94 -3.52
N GLU A 630 -34.33 -1.44 -2.28
CA GLU A 630 -35.02 -0.22 -1.85
C GLU A 630 -34.49 1.03 -2.59
N LEU A 631 -33.20 1.07 -2.89
CA LEU A 631 -32.56 2.11 -3.72
C LEU A 631 -32.86 1.95 -5.24
N GLY A 632 -33.42 0.83 -5.68
CA GLY A 632 -33.63 0.52 -7.10
C GLY A 632 -32.35 0.32 -7.92
N ASP A 633 -31.20 0.14 -7.26
CA ASP A 633 -29.88 0.18 -7.90
C ASP A 633 -29.57 -1.14 -8.62
N THR A 634 -30.02 -1.20 -9.87
CA THR A 634 -29.99 -2.43 -10.68
C THR A 634 -28.57 -2.85 -11.06
N GLU A 635 -27.64 -1.90 -11.25
CA GLU A 635 -26.23 -2.22 -11.52
C GLU A 635 -25.56 -2.80 -10.26
N ALA A 636 -25.80 -2.21 -9.09
CA ALA A 636 -25.28 -2.73 -7.82
C ALA A 636 -25.89 -4.08 -7.43
N LEU A 637 -27.16 -4.34 -7.72
CA LEU A 637 -27.79 -5.65 -7.54
C LEU A 637 -27.17 -6.72 -8.45
N GLN A 638 -26.91 -6.40 -9.72
CA GLN A 638 -26.23 -7.31 -10.64
C GLN A 638 -24.80 -7.60 -10.20
N PHE A 639 -24.06 -6.58 -9.74
CA PHE A 639 -22.73 -6.73 -9.15
C PHE A 639 -22.78 -7.65 -7.91
N LEU A 640 -23.69 -7.38 -6.97
CA LEU A 640 -23.87 -8.17 -5.75
C LEU A 640 -24.10 -9.65 -6.09
N HIS A 641 -25.15 -9.97 -6.85
CA HIS A 641 -25.48 -11.35 -7.23
C HIS A 641 -24.35 -12.06 -7.97
N ARG A 642 -23.58 -11.35 -8.80
CA ARG A 642 -22.44 -11.92 -9.54
C ARG A 642 -21.27 -12.24 -8.63
N GLU A 643 -20.93 -11.36 -7.70
CA GLU A 643 -19.78 -11.51 -6.79
C GLU A 643 -20.10 -12.28 -5.49
N THR A 644 -21.36 -12.64 -5.23
CA THR A 644 -21.76 -13.50 -4.08
C THR A 644 -22.26 -14.90 -4.46
N ALA A 645 -22.43 -15.22 -5.75
CA ALA A 645 -22.81 -16.56 -6.17
C ALA A 645 -21.77 -17.62 -5.73
N GLU A 646 -22.21 -18.87 -5.52
CA GLU A 646 -21.36 -19.94 -4.99
C GLU A 646 -20.07 -20.16 -5.81
N ILE A 647 -18.93 -20.32 -5.14
CA ILE A 647 -17.69 -20.80 -5.76
C ILE A 647 -17.62 -22.32 -5.60
N GLN A 648 -17.47 -23.02 -6.73
CA GLN A 648 -17.26 -24.47 -6.81
C GLN A 648 -15.85 -24.73 -7.41
N ARG A 649 -15.23 -25.88 -7.12
CA ARG A 649 -13.99 -26.27 -7.83
C ARG A 649 -14.32 -26.83 -9.22
N PRO A 650 -13.39 -26.78 -10.19
CA PRO A 650 -13.57 -27.43 -11.49
C PRO A 650 -13.96 -28.90 -11.40
N ASP A 651 -13.38 -29.65 -10.45
CA ASP A 651 -13.64 -31.08 -10.26
C ASP A 651 -14.92 -31.38 -9.47
N ASP A 652 -15.43 -30.39 -8.72
CA ASP A 652 -16.68 -30.49 -7.94
C ASP A 652 -17.91 -30.15 -8.82
N VAL A 653 -17.73 -29.75 -10.09
CA VAL A 653 -18.80 -29.47 -11.06
C VAL A 653 -19.44 -30.78 -11.54
N CYS A 654 -20.66 -31.03 -11.09
CA CYS A 654 -21.49 -32.09 -11.67
C CYS A 654 -21.95 -31.69 -13.08
N TRP A 655 -21.45 -32.40 -14.11
CA TRP A 655 -21.82 -32.14 -15.51
C TRP A 655 -23.32 -32.32 -15.79
N ASP A 656 -24.00 -33.22 -15.06
CA ASP A 656 -25.45 -33.38 -15.13
C ASP A 656 -26.20 -32.10 -14.69
N ASP A 657 -25.63 -31.33 -13.75
CA ASP A 657 -26.22 -30.10 -13.23
C ASP A 657 -26.04 -28.93 -14.22
N ILE A 658 -24.94 -28.92 -15.00
CA ILE A 658 -24.79 -28.02 -16.16
C ILE A 658 -25.80 -28.38 -17.24
N HIS A 659 -25.86 -29.65 -17.65
CA HIS A 659 -26.79 -30.08 -18.69
C HIS A 659 -28.27 -29.93 -18.27
N ALA A 660 -28.61 -30.05 -16.99
CA ALA A 660 -29.93 -29.72 -16.47
C ALA A 660 -30.24 -28.22 -16.58
N ARG A 661 -29.28 -27.34 -16.28
CA ARG A 661 -29.43 -25.88 -16.41
C ARG A 661 -29.50 -25.43 -17.88
N GLU A 662 -28.79 -26.10 -18.78
CA GLU A 662 -28.87 -25.89 -20.22
C GLU A 662 -30.20 -26.40 -20.80
N ALA A 663 -30.64 -27.60 -20.42
CA ALA A 663 -31.94 -28.15 -20.80
C ALA A 663 -33.12 -27.29 -20.30
N ALA A 664 -33.03 -26.75 -19.07
CA ALA A 664 -34.01 -25.81 -18.53
C ALA A 664 -34.06 -24.48 -19.31
N ARG A 665 -32.93 -24.04 -19.89
CA ARG A 665 -32.87 -22.89 -20.81
C ARG A 665 -33.33 -23.22 -22.24
N ALA A 666 -33.39 -24.50 -22.60
CA ALA A 666 -33.70 -24.99 -23.94
C ALA A 666 -35.18 -25.42 -24.14
N SER A 667 -36.11 -24.96 -23.29
CA SER A 667 -37.56 -25.14 -23.52
C SER A 667 -38.06 -24.22 -24.65
N PRO A 668 -38.53 -24.75 -25.80
CA PRO A 668 -39.03 -23.91 -26.89
C PRO A 668 -40.44 -23.40 -26.58
N ALA A 669 -40.66 -22.10 -26.78
CA ALA A 669 -42.00 -21.55 -26.85
C ALA A 669 -42.58 -21.71 -28.27
N HIS A 670 -43.88 -22.00 -28.33
CA HIS A 670 -44.74 -22.03 -29.52
C HIS A 670 -44.43 -23.03 -30.66
N ASP A 671 -45.22 -24.10 -30.63
CA ASP A 671 -45.73 -24.82 -31.80
C ASP A 671 -46.30 -23.86 -32.87
N GLN A 672 -45.71 -23.91 -34.08
CA GLN A 672 -46.42 -23.87 -35.37
C GLN A 672 -45.71 -24.81 -36.35
N GLY A 673 -46.43 -25.78 -36.91
CA GLY A 673 -45.84 -26.89 -37.66
C GLY A 673 -45.60 -26.67 -39.16
N LEU A 674 -44.69 -27.48 -39.71
CA LEU A 674 -44.53 -27.77 -41.14
C LEU A 674 -44.22 -29.27 -41.31
N GLN A 675 -44.69 -29.89 -42.39
CA GLN A 675 -44.59 -31.35 -42.59
C GLN A 675 -43.25 -31.83 -43.16
N PRO A 676 -42.83 -33.08 -42.87
CA PRO A 676 -41.52 -33.59 -43.26
C PRO A 676 -41.45 -34.00 -44.73
N ASN A 677 -40.28 -33.79 -45.35
CA ASN A 677 -39.97 -34.24 -46.71
C ASN A 677 -39.01 -35.45 -46.63
N PRO A 678 -39.35 -36.63 -47.18
CA PRO A 678 -38.51 -37.83 -47.07
C PRO A 678 -37.52 -37.96 -48.25
N GLY A 679 -36.22 -37.97 -47.95
CA GLY A 679 -35.18 -38.30 -48.95
C GLY A 679 -33.77 -37.82 -48.60
N ASP A 680 -33.00 -38.66 -47.89
CA ASP A 680 -31.93 -39.43 -48.55
C ASP A 680 -31.16 -40.32 -47.55
N GLU A 681 -31.26 -41.63 -47.71
CA GLU A 681 -30.30 -42.57 -47.12
C GLU A 681 -29.08 -42.71 -48.03
N LYS A 682 -27.87 -42.36 -47.53
CA LYS A 682 -26.59 -43.05 -47.84
C LYS A 682 -25.40 -42.38 -47.16
N LEU A 683 -24.86 -43.01 -46.12
CA LEU A 683 -23.52 -43.65 -46.14
C LEU A 683 -23.13 -44.14 -44.72
N ARG A 684 -23.22 -45.46 -44.52
CA ARG A 684 -22.41 -46.15 -43.50
C ARG A 684 -21.19 -46.75 -44.19
N ALA A 685 -20.01 -46.60 -43.59
CA ALA A 685 -19.07 -47.71 -43.32
C ALA A 685 -17.72 -47.16 -42.83
N TYR A 686 -17.38 -47.43 -41.56
CA TYR A 686 -16.12 -48.09 -41.17
C TYR A 686 -16.19 -48.39 -39.66
N GLU A 687 -16.54 -49.63 -39.32
CA GLU A 687 -16.36 -50.21 -37.98
C GLU A 687 -15.30 -51.32 -38.06
N ILE A 688 -14.48 -51.44 -36.99
CA ILE A 688 -13.72 -52.62 -36.50
C ILE A 688 -12.66 -52.08 -35.52
N ALA A 689 -12.53 -52.55 -34.27
CA ALA A 689 -13.41 -53.43 -33.49
C ALA A 689 -13.13 -53.33 -31.98
N GLY A 690 -14.11 -53.74 -31.16
CA GLY A 690 -13.90 -54.29 -29.80
C GLY A 690 -13.77 -53.28 -28.65
N PHE A 691 -14.39 -53.48 -27.47
CA PHE A 691 -15.32 -54.54 -27.03
C PHE A 691 -16.36 -53.92 -26.05
N ARG A 692 -17.49 -54.61 -25.80
CA ARG A 692 -18.65 -54.04 -25.06
C ARG A 692 -18.69 -54.42 -23.56
N PRO A 693 -19.46 -53.67 -22.73
CA PRO A 693 -19.38 -53.72 -21.26
C PRO A 693 -20.37 -54.69 -20.61
N PHE A 694 -20.38 -54.74 -19.27
CA PHE A 694 -21.53 -55.18 -18.49
C PHE A 694 -21.90 -54.17 -17.39
N THR A 695 -23.19 -54.10 -17.06
CA THR A 695 -23.80 -53.18 -16.09
C THR A 695 -24.18 -53.90 -14.80
N LEU A 696 -24.43 -53.15 -13.73
CA LEU A 696 -25.53 -53.40 -12.80
C LEU A 696 -25.90 -52.12 -12.04
N SER A 697 -27.10 -52.08 -11.49
CA SER A 697 -27.77 -50.87 -10.98
C SER A 697 -28.41 -51.11 -9.60
N SER A 698 -29.04 -50.06 -9.04
CA SER A 698 -29.91 -50.08 -7.84
C SER A 698 -29.18 -50.24 -6.48
N THR A 699 -29.64 -49.67 -5.35
CA THR A 699 -30.83 -48.81 -5.11
C THR A 699 -30.63 -47.84 -3.93
N CYS A 700 -31.57 -46.90 -3.78
CA CYS A 700 -31.70 -45.90 -2.71
C CYS A 700 -31.75 -46.48 -1.27
N GLY A 701 -31.27 -45.70 -0.29
CA GLY A 701 -31.49 -45.90 1.15
C GLY A 701 -31.05 -44.65 1.94
N THR A 702 -31.82 -44.21 2.95
CA THR A 702 -31.67 -42.88 3.58
C THR A 702 -31.57 -42.90 5.12
N MET A 703 -31.06 -41.78 5.66
CA MET A 703 -31.19 -41.24 7.03
C MET A 703 -30.34 -41.81 8.21
N TRP A 704 -29.59 -40.85 8.77
CA TRP A 704 -29.53 -40.46 10.20
C TRP A 704 -28.58 -41.12 11.22
N SER A 705 -27.82 -40.21 11.86
CA SER A 705 -27.55 -40.07 13.31
C SER A 705 -26.24 -40.58 13.93
N CYS A 706 -25.72 -39.67 14.78
CA CYS A 706 -24.71 -39.71 15.84
C CYS A 706 -24.21 -41.06 16.41
N GLY A 707 -23.00 -41.08 17.02
CA GLY A 707 -22.85 -42.00 18.16
C GLY A 707 -21.54 -42.25 18.93
N ALA A 708 -20.35 -41.82 18.51
CA ALA A 708 -19.11 -41.83 19.32
C ALA A 708 -18.56 -43.19 19.91
N LEU A 709 -17.35 -43.08 20.49
CA LEU A 709 -16.62 -44.00 21.37
C LEU A 709 -15.67 -45.09 20.78
N LEU A 710 -14.48 -45.09 21.39
CA LEU A 710 -13.37 -46.06 21.39
C LEU A 710 -13.67 -47.21 22.40
N PRO A 711 -12.87 -48.30 22.54
CA PRO A 711 -11.46 -48.46 22.14
C PRO A 711 -11.06 -49.79 21.46
N GLY A 712 -9.82 -49.81 20.93
CA GLY A 712 -9.27 -50.90 20.13
C GLY A 712 -8.76 -52.13 20.88
N CYS A 713 -8.11 -53.01 20.11
CA CYS A 713 -7.25 -54.08 20.63
C CYS A 713 -6.04 -54.30 19.68
N ILE A 714 -4.93 -54.80 20.23
CA ILE A 714 -3.65 -55.00 19.54
C ILE A 714 -3.34 -56.50 19.47
N GLN A 715 -2.89 -56.99 18.31
CA GLN A 715 -1.86 -58.06 18.09
C GLN A 715 -1.91 -58.55 16.63
N SER A 716 -0.87 -59.11 15.99
CA SER A 716 0.58 -58.82 15.97
C SER A 716 1.28 -59.89 15.10
N ARG A 717 2.00 -59.49 14.03
CA ARG A 717 3.10 -60.19 13.31
C ARG A 717 3.35 -59.42 11.99
N SER A 718 4.56 -59.31 11.45
CA SER A 718 5.88 -59.77 11.92
C SER A 718 6.97 -58.79 11.49
N ARG A 719 8.11 -58.77 12.19
CA ARG A 719 9.33 -58.07 11.72
C ARG A 719 10.00 -58.90 10.63
N GLU A 720 10.38 -58.26 9.53
CA GLU A 720 11.76 -58.16 9.00
C GLU A 720 11.73 -57.56 7.58
N GLY A 721 12.57 -56.57 7.30
CA GLY A 721 12.58 -55.88 6.00
C GLY A 721 13.06 -54.43 6.05
N MET A 722 14.34 -54.23 5.71
CA MET A 722 14.99 -52.99 5.22
C MET A 722 14.62 -51.64 5.87
N GLN A 723 15.63 -51.06 6.55
CA GLN A 723 15.82 -49.60 6.51
C GLN A 723 16.16 -49.19 5.07
N GLN A 724 15.46 -48.21 4.50
CA GLN A 724 16.00 -47.36 3.44
C GLN A 724 15.24 -46.03 3.39
N ALA A 725 15.97 -44.93 3.58
CA ALA A 725 15.44 -43.58 3.34
C ALA A 725 15.57 -43.24 1.86
N MET A 726 14.50 -42.72 1.23
CA MET A 726 14.60 -42.20 -0.13
C MET A 726 15.38 -40.86 -0.15
N PRO A 727 16.29 -40.62 -1.12
CA PRO A 727 17.33 -39.62 -0.93
C PRO A 727 17.00 -38.27 -1.59
N VAL A 728 17.30 -37.18 -0.86
CA VAL A 728 17.27 -35.78 -1.37
C VAL A 728 18.24 -35.56 -2.56
N ALA A 729 19.16 -36.52 -2.80
CA ALA A 729 20.13 -36.47 -3.90
C ALA A 729 19.51 -36.42 -5.31
N THR A 730 18.37 -37.10 -5.55
CA THR A 730 17.83 -37.23 -6.92
C THR A 730 17.32 -35.89 -7.48
N ILE A 731 16.67 -35.07 -6.64
CA ILE A 731 16.27 -33.71 -7.01
C ILE A 731 17.51 -32.82 -7.18
N SER A 732 18.49 -32.95 -6.28
CA SER A 732 19.76 -32.20 -6.33
C SER A 732 20.54 -32.44 -7.63
N LEU A 733 20.57 -33.67 -8.16
CA LEU A 733 21.19 -33.95 -9.47
C LEU A 733 20.44 -33.27 -10.62
N ASN A 734 19.11 -33.40 -10.69
CA ASN A 734 18.34 -32.82 -11.81
C ASN A 734 18.50 -31.30 -11.89
N THR A 735 18.40 -30.57 -10.77
CA THR A 735 18.58 -29.10 -10.76
C THR A 735 20.01 -28.70 -11.13
N ARG A 736 21.02 -29.49 -10.74
CA ARG A 736 22.42 -29.24 -11.12
C ARG A 736 22.67 -29.49 -12.60
N SER A 737 22.18 -30.60 -13.16
CA SER A 737 22.29 -30.92 -14.59
C SER A 737 21.62 -29.84 -15.46
N VAL A 738 20.44 -29.35 -15.07
CA VAL A 738 19.78 -28.22 -15.76
C VAL A 738 20.60 -26.94 -15.66
N GLY A 739 21.13 -26.60 -14.47
CA GLY A 739 22.00 -25.42 -14.30
C GLY A 739 23.28 -25.49 -15.15
N THR A 740 23.95 -26.66 -15.19
CA THR A 740 25.13 -26.88 -16.03
C THR A 740 24.79 -26.82 -17.52
N ALA A 741 23.65 -27.37 -17.95
CA ALA A 741 23.20 -27.29 -19.34
C ALA A 741 22.94 -25.83 -19.78
N ILE A 742 22.30 -25.02 -18.92
CA ILE A 742 22.06 -23.58 -19.19
C ILE A 742 23.38 -22.81 -19.34
N VAL A 743 24.37 -23.07 -18.49
CA VAL A 743 25.69 -22.40 -18.54
C VAL A 743 26.49 -22.82 -19.78
N ILE A 744 26.45 -24.10 -20.16
CA ILE A 744 27.06 -24.59 -21.41
C ILE A 744 26.36 -23.98 -22.63
N HIS A 745 25.02 -23.90 -22.61
CA HIS A 745 24.25 -23.28 -23.70
C HIS A 745 24.57 -21.79 -23.86
N ALA A 746 24.69 -21.04 -22.76
CA ALA A 746 25.12 -19.64 -22.78
C ALA A 746 26.57 -19.46 -23.30
N GLY A 747 27.49 -20.36 -22.94
CA GLY A 747 28.85 -20.35 -23.50
C GLY A 747 28.89 -20.64 -25.00
N ASN A 748 28.04 -21.56 -25.47
CA ASN A 748 27.93 -21.89 -26.89
C ASN A 748 27.26 -20.76 -27.69
N MET A 749 26.22 -20.11 -27.14
CA MET A 749 25.59 -18.91 -27.71
C MET A 749 26.62 -17.81 -27.98
N ILE A 750 27.38 -17.43 -26.95
CA ILE A 750 28.42 -16.37 -27.04
C ILE A 750 29.53 -16.76 -28.02
N THR A 751 29.81 -18.06 -28.19
CA THR A 751 30.78 -18.55 -29.18
C THR A 751 30.21 -18.52 -30.61
N ALA A 752 28.92 -18.79 -30.78
CA ALA A 752 28.23 -18.77 -32.08
C ALA A 752 28.02 -17.33 -32.58
N GLU A 753 27.54 -16.40 -31.74
CA GLU A 753 27.44 -14.97 -32.06
C GLU A 753 28.79 -14.41 -32.50
N LYS A 754 29.88 -14.84 -31.86
CA LYS A 754 31.23 -14.41 -32.20
C LYS A 754 31.81 -15.08 -33.45
N HIS A 755 31.36 -16.29 -33.81
CA HIS A 755 31.70 -16.90 -35.09
C HIS A 755 31.02 -16.17 -36.26
N ALA A 756 29.73 -15.83 -36.12
CA ALA A 756 29.02 -14.99 -37.11
C ALA A 756 29.71 -13.63 -37.29
N ALA A 757 30.11 -12.98 -36.20
CA ALA A 757 30.90 -11.74 -36.22
C ALA A 757 32.35 -11.87 -36.75
N MET A 758 32.80 -13.08 -37.12
CA MET A 758 34.09 -13.33 -37.77
C MET A 758 33.96 -13.71 -39.24
N GLU A 759 32.79 -14.13 -39.72
CA GLU A 759 32.55 -14.40 -41.15
C GLU A 759 32.30 -13.11 -41.97
N GLU A 760 31.88 -12.01 -41.33
CA GLU A 760 31.82 -10.67 -41.97
C GLU A 760 33.18 -9.95 -42.03
N ALA A 761 34.26 -10.53 -41.49
CA ALA A 761 35.56 -9.88 -41.32
C ALA A 761 36.64 -10.46 -42.24
N GLU A 762 36.62 -10.11 -43.53
CA GLU A 762 37.72 -10.46 -44.45
C GLU A 762 39.06 -9.87 -43.98
N GLY A 763 39.98 -10.75 -43.58
CA GLY A 763 41.42 -10.47 -43.59
C GLY A 763 42.11 -10.13 -42.26
N PHE A 764 42.06 -11.02 -41.27
CA PHE A 764 43.17 -11.17 -40.30
C PHE A 764 43.28 -12.62 -39.79
N HIS A 765 44.36 -13.33 -40.15
CA HIS A 765 44.74 -14.62 -39.58
C HIS A 765 45.90 -14.45 -38.58
N GLU A 766 45.69 -14.83 -37.31
CA GLU A 766 46.54 -15.71 -36.47
C GLU A 766 46.13 -15.65 -34.98
N ASP A 767 46.35 -16.75 -34.23
CA ASP A 767 46.38 -16.90 -32.76
C ASP A 767 45.29 -16.21 -31.88
N VAL A 768 44.00 -16.55 -32.10
CA VAL A 768 42.89 -16.19 -31.18
C VAL A 768 42.32 -17.38 -30.38
N THR A 769 42.63 -18.62 -30.76
CA THR A 769 42.04 -19.86 -30.18
C THR A 769 42.40 -20.13 -28.71
N GLY A 770 43.47 -19.51 -28.18
CA GLY A 770 43.89 -19.69 -26.79
C GLY A 770 43.06 -18.93 -25.75
N VAL A 771 42.40 -17.82 -26.14
CA VAL A 771 41.75 -16.89 -25.20
C VAL A 771 40.35 -17.36 -24.79
N THR A 772 39.61 -17.98 -25.71
CA THR A 772 38.20 -18.40 -25.50
C THR A 772 38.05 -19.44 -24.39
N PHE A 773 38.89 -20.47 -24.34
CA PHE A 773 38.78 -21.51 -23.31
C PHE A 773 39.11 -21.00 -21.91
N GLN A 774 40.07 -20.08 -21.76
CA GLN A 774 40.41 -19.54 -20.44
C GLN A 774 39.28 -18.68 -19.87
N VAL A 775 38.65 -17.81 -20.68
CA VAL A 775 37.51 -17.00 -20.23
C VAL A 775 36.31 -17.88 -19.85
N PHE A 776 36.02 -18.93 -20.63
CA PHE A 776 34.95 -19.89 -20.29
C PHE A 776 35.21 -20.58 -18.94
N VAL A 777 36.44 -21.06 -18.70
CA VAL A 777 36.81 -21.69 -17.41
C VAL A 777 36.76 -20.70 -16.26
N GLU A 778 37.22 -19.46 -16.42
CA GLU A 778 37.22 -18.46 -15.34
C GLU A 778 35.79 -18.03 -14.96
N VAL A 779 34.88 -17.89 -15.92
CA VAL A 779 33.45 -17.64 -15.65
C VAL A 779 32.80 -18.83 -14.95
N VAL A 780 32.95 -20.05 -15.49
CA VAL A 780 32.31 -21.25 -14.92
C VAL A 780 32.81 -21.55 -13.50
N VAL A 781 34.13 -21.45 -13.26
CA VAL A 781 34.72 -21.67 -11.92
C VAL A 781 34.33 -20.55 -10.95
N GLY A 782 34.26 -19.30 -11.42
CA GLY A 782 33.77 -18.17 -10.62
C GLY A 782 32.32 -18.37 -10.16
N SER A 783 31.43 -18.77 -11.07
CA SER A 783 30.03 -19.08 -10.75
C SER A 783 29.89 -20.27 -9.80
N LEU A 784 30.69 -21.33 -9.98
CA LEU A 784 30.65 -22.50 -9.09
C LEU A 784 31.17 -22.18 -7.67
N LEU A 785 32.19 -21.32 -7.54
CA LEU A 785 32.67 -20.85 -6.23
C LEU A 785 31.63 -19.95 -5.54
N ALA A 786 30.91 -19.11 -6.28
CA ALA A 786 29.82 -18.28 -5.74
C ALA A 786 28.61 -19.14 -5.30
N LEU A 787 28.32 -20.23 -6.00
CA LEU A 787 27.25 -21.18 -5.65
C LEU A 787 27.63 -22.13 -4.48
N TRP A 788 28.91 -22.28 -4.16
CA TRP A 788 29.39 -23.16 -3.09
C TRP A 788 29.75 -22.38 -1.81
N GLY A 789 28.81 -21.56 -1.33
CA GLY A 789 28.97 -20.74 -0.13
C GLY A 789 29.33 -21.57 1.11
N GLY A 790 30.54 -21.40 1.63
CA GLY A 790 31.09 -22.30 2.65
C GLY A 790 32.37 -21.85 3.36
N ILE A 791 32.64 -20.55 3.48
CA ILE A 791 33.73 -20.03 4.33
C ILE A 791 33.21 -18.90 5.22
N GLY A 792 32.99 -19.21 6.50
CA GLY A 792 33.04 -18.22 7.57
C GLY A 792 34.49 -17.97 8.02
N ASP A 793 34.68 -17.04 8.96
CA ASP A 793 35.98 -16.63 9.52
C ASP A 793 36.99 -15.97 8.55
N PHE A 794 36.75 -14.69 8.25
CA PHE A 794 37.83 -13.71 8.16
C PHE A 794 37.48 -12.46 8.99
N LYS A 795 38.21 -12.24 10.09
CA LYS A 795 38.06 -11.04 10.93
C LYS A 795 38.77 -9.83 10.27
N PRO A 796 38.21 -8.62 10.32
CA PRO A 796 38.87 -7.43 9.80
C PRO A 796 40.13 -7.10 10.63
N ILE A 797 41.28 -7.00 9.96
CA ILE A 797 42.55 -6.59 10.58
C ILE A 797 42.52 -5.07 10.76
N ARG A 798 42.87 -4.59 11.97
CA ARG A 798 42.90 -3.15 12.30
C ARG A 798 44.05 -2.43 11.58
N ALA A 799 43.80 -1.20 11.16
CA ALA A 799 44.77 -0.37 10.46
C ALA A 799 45.79 0.30 11.41
N SER A 800 46.81 -0.45 11.86
CA SER A 800 47.96 0.12 12.58
C SER A 800 49.20 -0.80 12.61
N ASP A 801 49.93 -0.91 11.49
CA ASP A 801 51.29 -1.48 11.45
C ASP A 801 52.17 -0.71 10.45
N PRO A 802 53.27 -0.04 10.87
CA PRO A 802 54.14 0.73 9.97
C PRO A 802 55.04 -0.10 9.04
N LYS A 803 55.09 -1.44 9.14
CA LYS A 803 56.15 -2.27 8.51
C LYS A 803 55.76 -3.01 7.23
N LYS A 804 54.81 -2.49 6.43
CA LYS A 804 54.52 -3.01 5.07
C LYS A 804 54.50 -1.88 4.03
N PRO A 805 54.98 -2.13 2.80
CA PRO A 805 55.06 -1.09 1.76
C PRO A 805 53.67 -0.68 1.25
N ARG A 806 53.58 0.55 0.74
CA ARG A 806 52.30 1.15 0.33
C ARG A 806 51.75 0.56 -0.98
N TRP A 807 50.44 0.69 -1.14
CA TRP A 807 49.66 0.21 -2.29
C TRP A 807 50.22 0.65 -3.65
N GLU A 808 50.79 1.85 -3.76
CA GLU A 808 51.35 2.37 -5.01
C GLU A 808 52.64 1.66 -5.48
N SER A 809 53.23 0.75 -4.69
CA SER A 809 54.55 0.16 -4.96
C SER A 809 54.55 -1.19 -5.70
N LEU A 810 53.39 -1.72 -6.10
CA LEU A 810 53.27 -3.03 -6.77
C LEU A 810 53.18 -2.99 -8.30
N HIS A 811 53.00 -1.82 -8.92
CA HIS A 811 52.91 -1.68 -10.39
C HIS A 811 54.24 -1.30 -11.08
N ALA A 812 55.36 -1.37 -10.36
CA ALA A 812 56.69 -0.96 -10.85
C ALA A 812 57.69 -2.13 -10.94
N ARG A 813 57.31 -3.23 -11.61
CA ARG A 813 58.18 -4.39 -11.89
C ARG A 813 58.00 -4.89 -13.33
N PRO A 814 59.08 -5.03 -14.15
CA PRO A 814 58.97 -5.49 -15.54
C PRO A 814 58.49 -6.95 -15.71
N ASP A 815 58.58 -7.75 -14.66
CA ASP A 815 58.40 -9.21 -14.66
C ASP A 815 56.95 -9.68 -14.41
N PHE A 816 55.97 -8.77 -14.23
CA PHE A 816 54.57 -9.12 -13.97
C PHE A 816 53.76 -9.52 -15.22
N HIS A 817 54.33 -10.37 -16.08
CA HIS A 817 53.70 -10.92 -17.30
C HIS A 817 54.10 -12.39 -17.55
N SER A 818 53.62 -13.34 -16.71
CA SER A 818 53.54 -14.76 -17.11
C SER A 818 52.57 -15.61 -16.27
N TYR A 819 51.42 -15.97 -16.85
CA TYR A 819 50.45 -16.90 -16.26
C TYR A 819 50.87 -18.39 -16.46
N ARG A 820 52.00 -18.82 -15.87
CA ARG A 820 52.55 -20.19 -16.13
C ARG A 820 52.37 -21.23 -15.01
N THR A 821 51.70 -20.90 -13.90
CA THR A 821 51.66 -21.76 -12.69
C THR A 821 50.27 -22.29 -12.28
N ARG A 822 49.26 -22.27 -13.18
CA ARG A 822 47.96 -22.96 -12.97
C ARG A 822 47.79 -24.25 -13.78
N ALA A 823 48.47 -24.38 -14.93
CA ALA A 823 48.30 -25.51 -15.85
C ALA A 823 48.64 -26.91 -15.27
N LYS A 824 49.49 -27.00 -14.24
CA LYS A 824 49.84 -28.27 -13.60
C LYS A 824 48.74 -28.87 -12.72
N PHE A 825 47.78 -28.08 -12.23
CA PHE A 825 46.70 -28.57 -11.36
C PHE A 825 45.50 -29.10 -12.16
N MET A 826 45.17 -28.43 -13.28
CA MET A 826 44.04 -28.80 -14.14
C MET A 826 44.22 -30.17 -14.84
N ARG A 827 45.46 -30.59 -15.11
CA ARG A 827 45.76 -31.71 -16.03
C ARG A 827 45.46 -33.10 -15.44
N SER A 828 45.23 -33.24 -14.14
CA SER A 828 44.87 -34.52 -13.50
C SER A 828 43.35 -34.73 -13.33
N LEU A 829 42.51 -33.79 -13.77
CA LEU A 829 41.06 -33.81 -13.57
C LEU A 829 40.24 -34.09 -14.85
N LEU A 830 40.89 -34.09 -16.03
CA LEU A 830 40.21 -34.05 -17.34
C LEU A 830 40.42 -35.30 -18.21
N THR A 831 40.87 -36.43 -17.65
CA THR A 831 41.22 -37.63 -18.43
C THR A 831 40.13 -38.70 -18.53
N ASN A 832 39.04 -38.61 -17.75
CA ASN A 832 38.14 -39.75 -17.49
C ASN A 832 36.62 -39.42 -17.67
N ILE A 833 36.21 -38.74 -18.73
CA ILE A 833 34.78 -38.60 -19.08
C ILE A 833 34.57 -38.83 -20.58
N GLU A 834 33.89 -39.92 -20.93
CA GLU A 834 33.36 -40.19 -22.27
C GLU A 834 31.91 -39.68 -22.38
N SER A 835 31.39 -39.59 -23.62
CA SER A 835 30.12 -38.93 -23.93
C SER A 835 28.88 -39.82 -23.80
N PRO A 836 27.72 -39.21 -23.57
CA PRO A 836 26.44 -39.75 -24.03
C PRO A 836 25.71 -38.75 -24.94
N SER A 837 25.38 -39.18 -26.16
CA SER A 837 24.42 -38.51 -27.05
C SER A 837 23.09 -39.26 -27.09
N ALA A 838 22.07 -38.63 -27.70
CA ALA A 838 20.70 -39.15 -27.93
C ALA A 838 19.68 -39.05 -26.78
N ALA A 839 19.14 -37.84 -26.54
CA ALA A 839 17.77 -37.60 -26.08
C ALA A 839 17.35 -36.12 -26.20
N PHE A 840 16.89 -35.65 -27.37
CA PHE A 840 16.01 -34.46 -27.54
C PHE A 840 15.56 -34.33 -29.01
N ASP A 841 14.32 -34.73 -29.32
CA ASP A 841 13.76 -34.65 -30.68
C ASP A 841 13.12 -33.29 -30.98
N GLY A 842 13.74 -32.52 -31.88
CA GLY A 842 13.12 -31.56 -32.81
C GLY A 842 12.34 -30.35 -32.26
N LYS A 843 11.26 -30.58 -31.53
CA LYS A 843 10.12 -29.65 -31.35
C LYS A 843 10.31 -28.50 -30.36
N PHE A 844 11.53 -28.26 -29.87
CA PHE A 844 11.82 -27.15 -28.97
C PHE A 844 12.23 -25.86 -29.72
N TRP A 845 12.70 -26.00 -30.97
CA TRP A 845 13.31 -24.89 -31.72
C TRP A 845 12.31 -23.98 -32.43
N ASP A 846 11.11 -24.49 -32.76
CA ASP A 846 10.06 -23.76 -33.48
C ASP A 846 9.47 -22.55 -32.70
N LEU A 847 9.84 -22.37 -31.43
CA LEU A 847 9.28 -21.35 -30.52
C LEU A 847 10.06 -20.02 -30.46
N PHE A 848 11.19 -19.88 -31.19
CA PHE A 848 12.10 -18.74 -31.04
C PHE A 848 12.52 -18.03 -32.35
N THR A 849 11.89 -18.34 -33.50
CA THR A 849 12.32 -17.82 -34.82
C THR A 849 11.19 -17.22 -35.67
N THR A 850 10.73 -16.00 -35.34
CA THR A 850 9.78 -15.22 -36.19
C THR A 850 9.92 -13.69 -36.06
N TRP A 851 11.13 -13.15 -35.83
CA TRP A 851 11.34 -11.69 -36.01
C TRP A 851 12.80 -11.33 -36.33
N ASP A 852 13.04 -10.77 -37.51
CA ASP A 852 14.32 -10.16 -37.92
C ASP A 852 14.14 -8.79 -38.60
N VAL A 853 15.23 -8.22 -39.16
CA VAL A 853 15.20 -6.87 -39.79
C VAL A 853 14.37 -6.81 -41.09
N THR A 854 14.07 -7.96 -41.71
CA THR A 854 13.14 -8.04 -42.85
C THR A 854 11.69 -7.80 -42.40
N ASP A 855 11.31 -8.22 -41.18
CA ASP A 855 9.98 -8.02 -40.58
C ASP A 855 9.68 -6.58 -40.14
N ILE A 856 10.63 -5.65 -40.23
CA ILE A 856 10.33 -4.21 -40.09
C ILE A 856 9.49 -3.78 -41.30
N PRO A 857 8.29 -3.18 -41.11
CA PRO A 857 7.44 -2.77 -42.24
C PRO A 857 8.04 -1.61 -43.04
N ASP A 858 7.40 -1.25 -44.17
CA ASP A 858 7.71 0.01 -44.86
C ASP A 858 7.34 1.21 -43.97
N LEU A 859 8.31 2.09 -43.74
CA LEU A 859 8.20 3.31 -42.94
C LEU A 859 8.24 4.56 -43.83
N SER A 860 8.10 4.42 -45.15
CA SER A 860 8.05 5.52 -46.11
C SER A 860 7.05 6.61 -45.71
N GLY A 861 7.57 7.81 -45.48
CA GLY A 861 6.77 8.98 -45.07
C GLY A 861 6.50 9.09 -43.55
N LYS A 862 6.95 8.13 -42.74
CA LYS A 862 6.96 8.23 -41.27
C LYS A 862 8.20 8.99 -40.78
N VAL A 863 8.11 9.59 -39.59
CA VAL A 863 9.23 10.34 -38.98
C VAL A 863 9.54 9.80 -37.58
N ALA A 864 10.73 9.21 -37.42
CA ALA A 864 11.22 8.64 -36.17
C ALA A 864 12.20 9.58 -35.45
N ILE A 865 12.18 9.59 -34.12
CA ILE A 865 13.17 10.29 -33.28
C ILE A 865 13.96 9.25 -32.50
N VAL A 866 15.26 9.12 -32.80
CA VAL A 866 16.11 8.06 -32.23
C VAL A 866 17.11 8.63 -31.24
N THR A 867 16.94 8.27 -29.97
CA THR A 867 17.78 8.77 -28.86
C THR A 867 19.02 7.90 -28.65
N GLY A 868 20.12 8.53 -28.22
CA GLY A 868 21.41 7.85 -28.08
C GLY A 868 22.09 7.40 -29.39
N PRO A 869 22.10 8.19 -30.48
CA PRO A 869 22.70 7.83 -31.76
C PRO A 869 24.23 7.99 -31.71
N THR A 870 24.93 7.10 -31.01
CA THR A 870 26.39 6.97 -31.10
C THR A 870 26.75 5.85 -32.07
N VAL A 871 27.68 6.11 -32.99
CA VAL A 871 28.23 5.10 -33.91
C VAL A 871 28.59 3.81 -33.16
N ASN A 872 28.26 2.65 -33.74
CA ASN A 872 28.38 1.31 -33.16
C ASN A 872 27.51 1.06 -31.90
N GLY A 873 26.50 1.90 -31.62
CA GLY A 873 25.51 1.71 -30.56
C GLY A 873 24.16 1.22 -31.09
N ILE A 874 23.38 0.52 -30.26
CA ILE A 874 22.07 -0.07 -30.63
C ILE A 874 21.10 0.97 -31.20
N GLY A 875 21.10 2.20 -30.68
CA GLY A 875 20.30 3.30 -31.21
C GLY A 875 20.73 3.73 -32.62
N PHE A 876 22.02 3.66 -32.93
CA PHE A 876 22.54 3.99 -34.26
C PHE A 876 22.16 2.92 -35.30
N GLU A 877 22.33 1.64 -34.99
CA GLU A 877 21.89 0.55 -35.88
C GLU A 877 20.38 0.59 -36.12
N SER A 878 19.59 0.90 -35.08
CA SER A 878 18.14 1.09 -35.22
C SER A 878 17.80 2.25 -36.18
N ALA A 879 18.54 3.35 -36.12
CA ALA A 879 18.37 4.47 -37.07
C ALA A 879 18.76 4.11 -38.51
N VAL A 880 19.76 3.25 -38.71
CA VAL A 880 20.15 2.74 -40.03
C VAL A 880 19.04 1.87 -40.63
N GLU A 881 18.50 0.90 -39.90
CA GLU A 881 17.43 0.03 -40.43
C GLU A 881 16.12 0.79 -40.67
N MET A 882 15.74 1.73 -39.79
CA MET A 882 14.60 2.62 -40.02
C MET A 882 14.78 3.45 -41.30
N SER A 883 16.00 3.94 -41.56
CA SER A 883 16.33 4.69 -42.78
C SER A 883 16.30 3.81 -44.04
N ARG A 884 16.78 2.56 -43.94
CA ARG A 884 16.68 1.55 -45.03
C ARG A 884 15.23 1.21 -45.37
N LYS A 885 14.33 1.30 -44.40
CA LYS A 885 12.88 1.11 -44.54
C LYS A 885 12.11 2.41 -44.86
N GLY A 886 12.80 3.48 -45.27
CA GLY A 886 12.17 4.69 -45.81
C GLY A 886 11.75 5.75 -44.79
N ALA A 887 12.00 5.56 -43.50
CA ALA A 887 11.69 6.56 -42.47
C ALA A 887 12.58 7.82 -42.61
N GLN A 888 12.03 8.97 -42.25
CA GLN A 888 12.84 10.16 -41.95
C GLN A 888 13.28 10.13 -40.49
N VAL A 889 14.59 10.17 -40.22
CA VAL A 889 15.13 9.91 -38.87
C VAL A 889 15.80 11.16 -38.27
N ILE A 890 15.32 11.58 -37.10
CA ILE A 890 15.96 12.61 -36.28
C ILE A 890 16.83 11.94 -35.22
N LEU A 891 18.14 12.07 -35.39
CA LEU A 891 19.16 11.60 -34.44
C LEU A 891 19.19 12.58 -33.25
N ALA A 892 18.78 12.13 -32.05
CA ALA A 892 18.60 12.99 -30.88
C ALA A 892 19.65 12.69 -29.78
N GLY A 893 20.50 13.67 -29.44
CA GLY A 893 21.57 13.43 -28.47
C GLY A 893 22.24 14.66 -27.85
N ARG A 894 22.95 14.43 -26.73
CA ARG A 894 23.58 15.48 -25.90
C ARG A 894 24.82 16.11 -26.52
N SER A 895 25.61 15.31 -27.24
CA SER A 895 26.86 15.73 -27.86
C SER A 895 26.65 15.96 -29.35
N GLU A 896 26.76 17.23 -29.75
CA GLU A 896 26.61 17.66 -31.14
C GLU A 896 27.69 17.09 -32.06
N GLY A 897 28.94 17.00 -31.58
CA GLY A 897 30.04 16.36 -32.31
C GLY A 897 29.74 14.89 -32.64
N LYS A 898 29.36 14.08 -31.62
CA LYS A 898 29.01 12.66 -31.82
C LYS A 898 27.73 12.47 -32.64
N GLY A 899 26.78 13.40 -32.53
CA GLY A 899 25.56 13.41 -33.33
C GLY A 899 25.80 13.67 -34.82
N GLN A 900 26.68 14.62 -35.14
CA GLN A 900 27.11 14.93 -36.51
C GLN A 900 28.03 13.84 -37.09
N GLU A 901 28.84 13.18 -36.26
CA GLU A 901 29.61 11.99 -36.60
C GLU A 901 28.69 10.82 -36.99
N ALA A 902 27.68 10.53 -36.16
CA ALA A 902 26.66 9.52 -36.45
C ALA A 902 25.83 9.87 -37.70
N LEU A 903 25.42 11.13 -37.88
CA LEU A 903 24.67 11.55 -39.08
C LEU A 903 25.45 11.27 -40.37
N LYS A 904 26.76 11.52 -40.38
CA LYS A 904 27.64 11.21 -41.52
C LYS A 904 27.75 9.71 -41.77
N GLU A 905 27.90 8.90 -40.73
CA GLU A 905 28.03 7.45 -40.87
C GLU A 905 26.70 6.79 -41.29
N LEU A 906 25.55 7.32 -40.85
CA LEU A 906 24.23 6.89 -41.34
C LEU A 906 24.10 7.18 -42.84
N LEU A 907 24.41 8.41 -43.26
CA LEU A 907 24.38 8.80 -44.68
C LEU A 907 25.44 8.07 -45.53
N ARG A 908 26.53 7.58 -44.92
CA ARG A 908 27.49 6.70 -45.60
C ARG A 908 26.94 5.28 -45.82
N ARG A 909 26.15 4.76 -44.85
CA ARG A 909 25.53 3.42 -44.91
C ARG A 909 24.20 3.39 -45.66
N VAL A 910 23.52 4.52 -45.79
CA VAL A 910 22.24 4.70 -46.49
C VAL A 910 22.24 6.08 -47.20
N PRO A 911 22.80 6.18 -48.43
CA PRO A 911 23.01 7.47 -49.10
C PRO A 911 21.76 8.32 -49.32
N ASP A 912 20.61 7.70 -49.59
CA ASP A 912 19.34 8.37 -49.86
C ASP A 912 18.50 8.65 -48.58
N ALA A 913 19.06 8.39 -47.39
CA ALA A 913 18.33 8.54 -46.13
C ALA A 913 18.00 10.01 -45.81
N LYS A 914 16.74 10.24 -45.44
CA LYS A 914 16.29 11.52 -44.89
C LYS A 914 16.63 11.59 -43.41
N ALA A 915 17.89 11.90 -43.08
CA ALA A 915 18.35 11.99 -41.70
C ALA A 915 18.77 13.43 -41.32
N ASP A 916 18.62 13.78 -40.05
CA ASP A 916 19.12 15.04 -39.48
C ASP A 916 19.50 14.84 -37.99
N PHE A 917 20.38 15.68 -37.45
CA PHE A 917 20.75 15.66 -36.04
C PHE A 917 20.13 16.83 -35.28
N MET A 918 19.58 16.56 -34.11
CA MET A 918 19.06 17.57 -33.20
C MET A 918 19.56 17.37 -31.78
N LYS A 919 20.12 18.43 -31.19
CA LYS A 919 20.63 18.40 -29.82
C LYS A 919 19.50 18.22 -28.81
N LEU A 920 19.61 17.18 -27.98
CA LEU A 920 18.66 16.85 -26.92
C LEU A 920 19.39 16.38 -25.67
N ASP A 921 19.13 17.05 -24.54
CA ASP A 921 19.49 16.56 -23.22
C ASP A 921 18.23 16.36 -22.37
N LEU A 922 17.86 15.09 -22.19
CA LEU A 922 16.72 14.68 -21.37
C LEU A 922 16.88 15.02 -19.89
N SER A 923 18.10 15.33 -19.41
CA SER A 923 18.33 15.83 -18.06
C SER A 923 18.07 17.34 -17.91
N SER A 924 17.73 18.05 -18.99
CA SER A 924 17.52 19.50 -19.00
C SER A 924 16.19 19.87 -19.64
N LEU A 925 15.17 20.17 -18.82
CA LEU A 925 13.85 20.60 -19.28
C LEU A 925 13.89 21.83 -20.23
N LYS A 926 14.94 22.66 -20.13
CA LYS A 926 15.20 23.73 -21.09
C LYS A 926 15.53 23.18 -22.48
N GLN A 927 16.51 22.26 -22.58
CA GLN A 927 16.89 21.65 -23.87
C GLN A 927 15.77 20.76 -24.44
N VAL A 928 14.95 20.11 -23.60
CA VAL A 928 13.75 19.39 -24.06
C VAL A 928 12.74 20.34 -24.72
N LYS A 929 12.49 21.52 -24.12
CA LYS A 929 11.61 22.56 -24.71
C LYS A 929 12.19 23.14 -26.00
N GLU A 930 13.49 23.43 -26.03
CA GLU A 930 14.20 23.92 -27.22
C GLU A 930 14.16 22.89 -28.37
N PHE A 931 14.40 21.61 -28.09
CA PHE A 931 14.27 20.51 -29.04
C PHE A 931 12.84 20.41 -29.60
N ALA A 932 11.82 20.44 -28.74
CA ALA A 932 10.43 20.36 -29.16
C ALA A 932 10.00 21.55 -30.04
N MET A 933 10.45 22.76 -29.73
CA MET A 933 10.24 23.95 -30.57
C MET A 933 10.95 23.81 -31.92
N ASN A 934 12.21 23.38 -31.94
CA ASN A 934 12.99 23.18 -33.17
C ASN A 934 12.40 22.07 -34.05
N PHE A 935 11.88 20.99 -33.47
CA PHE A 935 11.23 19.91 -34.21
C PHE A 935 9.92 20.42 -34.84
N LYS A 936 9.08 21.10 -34.05
CA LYS A 936 7.83 21.70 -34.52
C LYS A 936 8.06 22.73 -35.63
N ALA A 937 9.17 23.47 -35.58
CA ALA A 937 9.56 24.41 -36.64
C ALA A 937 9.87 23.73 -37.98
N LYS A 938 10.34 22.48 -38.00
CA LYS A 938 10.55 21.68 -39.22
C LYS A 938 9.24 21.22 -39.89
N ARG A 939 8.08 21.36 -39.21
CA ARG A 939 6.74 20.94 -39.69
C ARG A 939 6.65 19.45 -40.09
N LEU A 940 7.46 18.60 -39.48
CA LEU A 940 7.44 17.16 -39.71
C LEU A 940 6.28 16.49 -38.93
N PRO A 941 5.52 15.56 -39.54
CA PRO A 941 4.51 14.78 -38.83
C PRO A 941 5.20 13.79 -37.89
N LEU A 942 4.98 13.90 -36.58
CA LEU A 942 5.58 13.00 -35.60
C LEU A 942 4.66 11.81 -35.32
N GLN A 943 5.03 10.61 -35.80
CA GLN A 943 4.54 9.37 -35.22
C GLN A 943 5.53 8.95 -34.12
N LEU A 944 5.09 8.98 -32.86
CA LEU A 944 5.93 8.63 -31.71
C LEU A 944 6.10 7.12 -31.58
N GLU A 945 7.35 6.67 -31.65
CA GLU A 945 7.75 5.29 -31.38
C GLU A 945 8.75 5.27 -30.21
N GLY A 946 8.57 4.34 -29.27
CA GLY A 946 9.38 4.28 -28.05
C GLY A 946 9.64 2.86 -27.58
N ARG A 947 10.90 2.42 -27.62
CA ARG A 947 11.30 1.11 -27.06
C ARG A 947 11.23 1.11 -25.53
N LYS A 948 10.42 0.22 -24.97
CA LYS A 948 10.55 -0.23 -23.58
C LYS A 948 11.66 -1.28 -23.51
N ALA A 949 12.76 -0.99 -22.82
CA ALA A 949 13.86 -1.93 -22.63
C ALA A 949 13.56 -2.88 -21.45
N SER A 950 12.63 -3.81 -21.63
CA SER A 950 12.27 -4.85 -20.66
C SER A 950 11.93 -6.16 -21.38
N LEU A 951 12.46 -7.28 -20.88
CA LEU A 951 12.40 -8.62 -21.49
C LEU A 951 10.99 -9.05 -21.90
N GLY A 952 10.81 -9.43 -23.18
CA GLY A 952 9.67 -10.22 -23.66
C GLY A 952 8.85 -9.59 -24.80
N GLN A 953 9.14 -10.03 -26.04
CA GLN A 953 8.43 -9.76 -27.31
C GLN A 953 8.44 -8.32 -27.87
N PRO A 954 8.67 -8.14 -29.19
CA PRO A 954 8.44 -6.88 -29.89
C PRO A 954 7.01 -6.82 -30.47
N SER A 955 6.23 -5.81 -30.10
CA SER A 955 4.96 -5.48 -30.74
C SER A 955 4.98 -4.03 -31.24
N TRP A 956 4.82 -3.86 -32.56
CA TRP A 956 4.81 -2.56 -33.22
C TRP A 956 3.38 -2.03 -33.28
N VAL A 957 3.16 -0.76 -32.89
CA VAL A 957 1.83 -0.12 -32.93
C VAL A 957 1.92 1.15 -33.76
N LEU A 958 1.39 1.09 -34.97
CA LEU A 958 1.20 2.25 -35.84
C LEU A 958 -0.07 3.00 -35.41
N LEU A 959 0.09 4.26 -34.99
CA LEU A 959 -1.03 5.20 -34.86
C LEU A 959 -1.28 5.86 -36.22
N GLU A 960 -2.51 5.73 -36.71
CA GLU A 960 -2.98 6.39 -37.93
C GLU A 960 -3.55 7.79 -37.65
N ASP A 961 -3.76 8.58 -38.71
CA ASP A 961 -3.94 10.02 -38.62
C ASP A 961 -5.30 10.45 -38.02
N LEU A 962 -5.26 11.31 -37.01
CA LEU A 962 -6.46 12.01 -36.52
C LEU A 962 -6.87 13.10 -37.54
N PRO A 963 -8.13 13.10 -38.04
CA PRO A 963 -8.57 14.04 -39.05
C PRO A 963 -8.63 15.48 -38.51
N ALA A 964 -8.16 16.45 -39.31
CA ALA A 964 -8.17 17.85 -38.95
C ALA A 964 -9.61 18.43 -38.93
N PRO A 965 -10.00 19.22 -37.90
CA PRO A 965 -11.30 19.88 -37.86
C PRO A 965 -11.52 20.85 -39.03
N ALA A 966 -12.72 20.83 -39.61
CA ALA A 966 -13.08 21.72 -40.72
C ALA A 966 -13.11 23.19 -40.28
N ALA A 967 -12.51 24.07 -41.09
CA ALA A 967 -12.44 25.49 -40.80
C ALA A 967 -13.77 26.22 -41.09
N SER A 968 -14.46 26.68 -40.04
CA SER A 968 -15.52 27.68 -40.16
C SER A 968 -14.91 29.07 -40.46
N LYS A 969 -15.52 29.81 -41.38
CA LYS A 969 -15.09 31.17 -41.74
C LYS A 969 -15.73 32.22 -40.84
N ASN A 970 -15.13 33.41 -40.87
CA ASN A 970 -15.59 34.70 -40.31
C ASN A 970 -15.46 34.85 -38.78
N CYS A 971 -14.42 35.57 -38.34
CA CYS A 971 -14.57 36.67 -37.37
C CYS A 971 -13.34 37.60 -37.27
N ASP A 972 -12.77 38.04 -38.39
CA ASP A 972 -11.87 39.21 -38.39
C ASP A 972 -12.71 40.49 -38.45
N ASP A 973 -13.09 41.06 -37.29
CA ASP A 973 -13.16 42.51 -37.10
C ASP A 973 -13.33 42.93 -35.61
N LYS A 974 -12.99 44.19 -35.30
CA LYS A 974 -13.26 44.91 -34.02
C LYS A 974 -12.52 44.44 -32.75
N LEU A 975 -11.19 44.57 -32.72
CA LEU A 975 -10.43 44.79 -31.48
C LEU A 975 -9.92 46.25 -31.39
N LYS A 976 -10.79 47.19 -30.97
CA LYS A 976 -10.38 48.59 -30.65
C LYS A 976 -11.23 49.23 -29.53
N HIS A 977 -10.56 49.58 -28.44
CA HIS A 977 -10.95 50.49 -27.34
C HIS A 977 -12.14 50.08 -26.42
N GLY A 978 -12.01 50.37 -25.12
CA GLY A 978 -13.11 50.29 -24.14
C GLY A 978 -12.61 50.01 -22.72
N ALA A 979 -12.71 50.99 -21.82
CA ALA A 979 -12.33 50.83 -20.42
C ALA A 979 -13.40 50.08 -19.60
N TRP A 980 -12.98 49.38 -18.54
CA TRP A 980 -13.88 48.65 -17.64
C TRP A 980 -14.42 49.57 -16.53
N ASN A 981 -15.73 49.55 -16.26
CA ASN A 981 -16.30 50.27 -15.11
C ASN A 981 -17.74 49.83 -14.77
N GLY A 982 -18.06 49.64 -13.48
CA GLY A 982 -19.44 49.80 -12.96
C GLY A 982 -20.42 48.61 -12.98
N LYS A 983 -20.67 48.06 -11.78
CA LYS A 983 -21.87 47.36 -11.27
C LYS A 983 -23.19 47.49 -12.08
N ALA A 984 -23.99 46.41 -12.20
CA ALA A 984 -25.22 46.18 -11.40
C ALA A 984 -26.22 45.10 -11.95
N ALA A 985 -26.97 44.49 -11.03
CA ALA A 985 -28.38 44.03 -11.08
C ALA A 985 -28.92 43.02 -12.14
N MET A 986 -29.16 41.79 -11.66
CA MET A 986 -30.44 41.03 -11.69
C MET A 986 -31.34 40.98 -12.96
N SER A 987 -31.41 39.77 -13.54
CA SER A 987 -32.64 39.01 -13.94
C SER A 987 -33.59 39.57 -15.02
N PRO A 988 -34.60 38.78 -15.47
CA PRO A 988 -34.48 37.45 -16.08
C PRO A 988 -35.22 37.34 -17.44
N LEU A 989 -34.93 36.33 -18.27
CA LEU A 989 -35.82 35.92 -19.37
C LEU A 989 -35.59 34.46 -19.81
N ASN A 990 -36.68 33.78 -20.22
CA ASN A 990 -36.74 32.34 -20.49
C ASN A 990 -36.50 31.95 -21.96
N HIS A 991 -36.30 30.64 -22.17
CA HIS A 991 -36.51 29.86 -23.41
C HIS A 991 -35.60 30.12 -24.62
N ALA A 992 -34.78 29.12 -24.97
CA ALA A 992 -35.02 28.27 -26.15
C ALA A 992 -34.24 26.94 -26.08
N ALA A 993 -34.63 25.97 -26.91
CA ALA A 993 -34.08 24.62 -27.15
C ALA A 993 -32.57 24.40 -26.84
N GLN A 994 -32.18 23.32 -26.16
CA GLN A 994 -32.16 21.93 -26.67
C GLN A 994 -31.36 21.75 -27.98
N ASN A 995 -30.06 21.52 -27.84
CA ASN A 995 -29.26 20.48 -28.52
C ASN A 995 -27.97 20.26 -27.73
#